data_AF-A0A285VIU4-F1
#
_entry.id   AF-A0A285VIU4-F1
#
_cell.length_a   1.000
_cell.length_b   1.000
_cell.length_c   1.000
_cell.angle_alpha   90.00
_cell.angle_beta   90.00
_cell.angle_gamma   90.00
#
_symmetry.space_group_name_H-M   'P 1'
#
loop_
_entity.id
_entity.type
_entity.pdbx_description
1 polymer ?
#
loop_
_entity_poly.entity_id
_entity_poly.type
_entity_poly.pdbx_seq_one_letter_code
_entity_poly.pdbx_strand_id
1 'polypeptide(L)'
;MSLPLSVRAVLTSARTVLRHVAAVQLPLHVAAVSLLRFGGEDPLLEADDLENWHHRRLSFEAARASGWAEDAAMEMSWHTDYVDSYLYNPLWWFQGGLDRVKTALSLAPTLTKIHFDDLTDVRQIEVMWHRYRGGLLAGVLWAADLPLPLPARVAAARHVVGVALHPVQDFYSHSSWVDDPSRRGLLWTDPHELARDHPIYTGNYELSPVTGIAHHGRFAPECTVLRMDPGLLEVLCHPVSPLTKNAVCDMYRACQDGVALGSTTVYGVPVPAGLVYLAPPGIALDSRWVAPIGAQQRGFPQADAEMLFTTALRLAGRQSAEILCGLTRALVAPELATFWQHVRSDPAGDEETWQAEFEDFDRQGVRFLGTGEYPPKPAPVAEEWYVRLRLVTADESGAGTDADIYASVDSGPGEHLLDNMPDAGPLLAYDDFEKGDDQVFHIGPFDSFPSELVLRNADADLGDVLEALGRTFVNAVRDAVYAIGDLLLSLIGGHADHVATEHRVWTPAQLAGLTGSGSPFSVDLNGGGEGHYRVHGTIRRSRRHQLGHVQVSDWEVRLDALEAVEESDWDRGSDSDEPFLIAMLVNQASRTADHHLFGPWSDVDTGERRGLGRTVRATGVPDRHGHLTLALQLWESDDEGGPGRRNAYQEFIKEFQERTAPARDGFLDTLGRSLGSAWTVERLEAHTYGFSPDGTVRYGRSLDVRPGTIEGGETRRWRLGVNHESVSWTGRACPRDELRRLDTDGDGAGEILVSSPWGVGLLGDDGNAGLTSRSMAPNGTAFGAWTVDTSADRFGPSGRFDPTVPVDQVWVRGPAGLSVVTGDGPGFAELAHLPEGAERVELVPGRELRAGPGGWLVEAQRDDAVFLTDDALSVLGADGGRVLLRARAVAGEDLGGWTLDPRADRVVAAGDLDGDGLDELVLHGAQGLAMVKVVDGVLRVVARLHPGQDLGLGDPLDPELVRVGPAADLRASGRLGVLVTTPAVHGFLELEDGRWRSTAYANHDTRAGDWVVDVRADRFGPVGPLRRSDHDLWLSSPTTIGVLVADGYHLTAECCHPVGEMFDDWTPTPDTRYGVGRAVQGREGLVLAVNDWGVVLIEARDDRPHVVARVAQARWAGGWVVDTRVNAFQ
;
A
#
# COMPACT_ATOMS: atom_id res chain seq x y z
N MET A 1 47.66 -17.06 -22.05
CA MET A 1 48.87 -16.29 -22.47
C MET A 1 48.82 -14.93 -21.79
N SER A 2 49.92 -14.52 -21.17
CA SER A 2 50.05 -13.29 -20.38
C SER A 2 50.00 -12.04 -21.27
N LEU A 3 48.96 -11.23 -21.11
CA LEU A 3 48.79 -9.95 -21.78
C LEU A 3 49.82 -8.90 -21.28
N PRO A 4 50.32 -8.01 -22.16
CA PRO A 4 51.28 -6.97 -21.79
C PRO A 4 50.63 -5.85 -20.96
N LEU A 5 51.42 -5.30 -20.02
CA LEU A 5 51.01 -4.31 -19.00
C LEU A 5 50.38 -3.02 -19.57
N SER A 6 50.64 -2.66 -20.83
CA SER A 6 50.06 -1.47 -21.48
C SER A 6 48.62 -1.69 -22.00
N VAL A 7 48.26 -2.92 -22.37
CA VAL A 7 46.89 -3.28 -22.81
C VAL A 7 45.96 -3.41 -21.61
N ARG A 8 46.49 -3.85 -20.46
CA ARG A 8 45.76 -3.79 -19.18
C ARG A 8 45.48 -2.33 -18.78
N ALA A 9 46.42 -1.40 -18.96
CA ALA A 9 46.19 0.00 -18.58
C ALA A 9 45.12 0.71 -19.45
N VAL A 10 45.02 0.38 -20.74
CA VAL A 10 44.05 1.00 -21.67
C VAL A 10 42.68 0.33 -21.62
N LEU A 11 42.60 -1.00 -21.51
CA LEU A 11 41.31 -1.70 -21.27
C LEU A 11 40.75 -1.44 -19.86
N THR A 12 41.63 -1.20 -18.88
CA THR A 12 41.20 -0.67 -17.59
C THR A 12 40.75 0.78 -17.78
N SER A 13 41.43 1.63 -18.55
CA SER A 13 40.99 3.03 -18.77
C SER A 13 39.69 3.17 -19.56
N ALA A 14 39.37 2.32 -20.54
CA ALA A 14 38.08 2.36 -21.27
C ALA A 14 36.93 1.75 -20.46
N ARG A 15 37.18 0.66 -19.72
CA ARG A 15 36.24 0.17 -18.69
C ARG A 15 36.11 1.15 -17.53
N THR A 16 37.15 1.92 -17.21
CA THR A 16 37.14 2.98 -16.20
C THR A 16 36.52 4.25 -16.76
N VAL A 17 36.53 4.51 -18.06
CA VAL A 17 35.81 5.63 -18.68
C VAL A 17 34.35 5.29 -18.87
N LEU A 18 33.95 4.07 -19.24
CA LEU A 18 32.55 3.63 -19.19
C LEU A 18 32.06 3.45 -17.74
N ARG A 19 32.90 2.98 -16.81
CA ARG A 19 32.64 3.07 -15.37
C ARG A 19 32.84 4.47 -14.79
N HIS A 20 33.40 5.45 -15.49
CA HIS A 20 33.46 6.85 -15.02
C HIS A 20 32.37 7.67 -15.71
N VAL A 21 31.85 7.27 -16.85
CA VAL A 21 30.65 7.87 -17.42
C VAL A 21 29.44 7.29 -16.69
N ALA A 22 29.40 5.98 -16.42
CA ALA A 22 28.37 5.34 -15.59
C ALA A 22 28.58 5.48 -14.07
N ALA A 23 29.82 5.65 -13.56
CA ALA A 23 30.08 5.84 -12.12
C ALA A 23 30.73 7.18 -11.73
N VAL A 24 30.91 8.13 -12.66
CA VAL A 24 31.30 9.53 -12.34
C VAL A 24 30.38 10.55 -13.02
N GLN A 25 30.04 10.49 -14.32
CA GLN A 25 29.13 11.49 -14.93
C GLN A 25 27.64 11.24 -14.67
N LEU A 26 27.17 10.00 -14.75
CA LEU A 26 25.82 9.63 -14.37
C LEU A 26 25.58 9.90 -12.88
N PRO A 27 26.45 9.49 -11.93
CA PRO A 27 26.30 9.87 -10.53
C PRO A 27 26.69 11.31 -10.19
N LEU A 28 27.48 12.07 -10.98
CA LEU A 28 27.63 13.52 -10.73
C LEU A 28 26.41 14.31 -11.21
N HIS A 29 25.73 13.88 -12.28
CA HIS A 29 24.47 14.49 -12.71
C HIS A 29 23.32 14.00 -11.83
N VAL A 30 23.30 12.74 -11.42
CA VAL A 30 22.40 12.20 -10.39
C VAL A 30 22.71 12.81 -9.01
N ALA A 31 23.94 13.22 -8.70
CA ALA A 31 24.28 13.96 -7.48
C ALA A 31 23.88 15.45 -7.56
N ALA A 32 23.96 16.08 -8.73
CA ALA A 32 23.37 17.41 -8.93
C ALA A 32 21.83 17.37 -8.87
N VAL A 33 21.23 16.27 -9.30
CA VAL A 33 19.80 15.95 -9.19
C VAL A 33 19.43 15.42 -7.80
N SER A 34 20.38 14.95 -6.98
CA SER A 34 20.12 14.53 -5.59
C SER A 34 19.81 15.69 -4.64
N LEU A 35 19.83 16.93 -5.15
CA LEU A 35 19.21 18.09 -4.52
C LEU A 35 17.67 18.08 -4.65
N LEU A 36 17.13 17.35 -5.62
CA LEU A 36 15.72 16.93 -5.66
C LEU A 36 15.64 15.61 -4.90
N ARG A 37 15.63 15.69 -3.57
CA ARG A 37 15.20 14.57 -2.71
C ARG A 37 13.71 14.36 -2.99
N PHE A 38 13.39 13.69 -4.08
CA PHE A 38 12.02 13.32 -4.42
C PHE A 38 11.65 12.13 -3.56
N GLY A 39 11.36 12.43 -2.30
CA GLY A 39 10.77 11.51 -1.36
C GLY A 39 9.32 11.90 -1.15
N GLY A 40 8.46 11.66 -2.14
CA GLY A 40 7.01 11.56 -1.88
C GLY A 40 6.09 12.36 -2.76
N GLU A 41 4.81 12.27 -2.40
CA GLU A 41 3.66 12.86 -3.07
C GLU A 41 3.56 14.38 -2.96
N ASP A 42 4.31 14.99 -2.03
CA ASP A 42 4.44 16.44 -1.94
C ASP A 42 5.86 16.89 -2.37
N PRO A 43 6.00 17.40 -3.61
CA PRO A 43 7.29 17.83 -4.15
C PRO A 43 7.86 19.09 -3.46
N LEU A 44 7.13 19.68 -2.50
CA LEU A 44 7.52 20.90 -1.78
C LEU A 44 8.12 20.66 -0.39
N LEU A 45 8.12 19.42 0.11
CA LEU A 45 8.51 19.09 1.48
C LEU A 45 9.75 18.20 1.54
N GLU A 46 10.49 18.22 2.67
CA GLU A 46 11.72 17.44 2.81
C GLU A 46 11.42 15.94 3.05
N ALA A 47 12.14 15.07 2.35
CA ALA A 47 11.94 13.62 2.30
C ALA A 47 12.14 12.86 3.63
N ASP A 48 12.82 13.43 4.63
CA ASP A 48 13.22 12.70 5.84
C ASP A 48 12.21 12.81 7.00
N ASP A 49 11.09 13.52 6.80
CA ASP A 49 10.08 13.77 7.83
C ASP A 49 8.78 13.03 7.52
N LEU A 50 8.39 12.11 8.42
CA LEU A 50 7.16 11.32 8.34
C LEU A 50 5.91 12.17 8.15
N GLU A 51 5.89 13.40 8.66
CA GLU A 51 4.74 14.29 8.55
C GLU A 51 4.44 14.72 7.10
N ASN A 52 5.42 14.59 6.20
CA ASN A 52 5.35 15.07 4.82
C ASN A 52 4.82 14.03 3.83
N TRP A 53 4.72 12.77 4.23
CA TRP A 53 4.33 11.65 3.36
C TRP A 53 2.89 11.23 3.65
N HIS A 54 1.98 11.44 2.69
CA HIS A 54 0.54 11.19 2.87
C HIS A 54 0.25 9.73 3.29
N HIS A 55 0.64 8.77 2.45
CA HIS A 55 0.40 7.34 2.67
C HIS A 55 1.13 6.79 3.89
N ARG A 56 2.41 7.14 4.01
CA ARG A 56 3.25 6.72 5.14
C ARG A 56 2.69 7.22 6.47
N ARG A 57 2.36 8.52 6.58
CA ARG A 57 1.80 9.10 7.81
C ARG A 57 0.47 8.44 8.16
N LEU A 58 -0.44 8.34 7.20
CA LEU A 58 -1.76 7.74 7.44
C LEU A 58 -1.66 6.30 7.94
N SER A 59 -0.82 5.49 7.29
CA SER A 59 -0.60 4.09 7.68
C SER A 59 0.05 3.99 9.06
N PHE A 60 1.03 4.83 9.36
CA PHE A 60 1.69 4.88 10.67
C PHE A 60 0.68 5.24 11.78
N GLU A 61 -0.05 6.35 11.63
CA GLU A 61 -1.06 6.81 12.60
C GLU A 61 -2.17 5.77 12.79
N ALA A 62 -2.67 5.16 11.70
CA ALA A 62 -3.67 4.10 11.75
C ALA A 62 -3.17 2.86 12.50
N ALA A 63 -1.92 2.46 12.29
CA ALA A 63 -1.31 1.33 12.99
C ALA A 63 -1.13 1.61 14.48
N ARG A 64 -0.65 2.80 14.85
CA ARG A 64 -0.55 3.24 16.26
C ARG A 64 -1.92 3.28 16.92
N ALA A 65 -2.93 3.79 16.22
CA ALA A 65 -4.32 3.79 16.66
C ALA A 65 -4.88 2.37 16.86
N SER A 66 -4.35 1.38 16.14
CA SER A 66 -4.74 -0.03 16.18
C SER A 66 -3.86 -0.89 17.09
N GLY A 67 -3.03 -0.25 17.94
CA GLY A 67 -2.22 -0.92 18.96
C GLY A 67 -0.93 -1.57 18.46
N TRP A 68 -0.38 -1.12 17.32
CA TRP A 68 0.93 -1.57 16.84
C TRP A 68 2.08 -0.91 17.60
N ALA A 69 3.19 -1.62 17.78
CA ALA A 69 4.45 -1.04 18.23
C ALA A 69 4.97 -0.02 17.20
N GLU A 70 5.73 0.96 17.68
CA GLU A 70 6.20 2.08 16.85
C GLU A 70 7.10 1.62 15.70
N ASP A 71 8.11 0.80 16.01
CA ASP A 71 9.03 0.24 15.00
C ASP A 71 8.29 -0.59 13.94
N ALA A 72 7.33 -1.43 14.37
CA ALA A 72 6.53 -2.24 13.46
C ALA A 72 5.64 -1.38 12.55
N ALA A 73 5.05 -0.31 13.09
CA ALA A 73 4.27 0.66 12.32
C ALA A 73 5.15 1.41 11.32
N MET A 74 6.40 1.72 11.69
CA MET A 74 7.37 2.40 10.82
C MET A 74 7.67 1.59 9.56
N GLU A 75 8.09 0.33 9.74
CA GLU A 75 8.37 -0.60 8.63
C GLU A 75 7.14 -0.80 7.74
N MET A 76 5.99 -1.10 8.34
CA MET A 76 4.76 -1.31 7.59
C MET A 76 4.38 -0.07 6.77
N SER A 77 4.46 1.12 7.36
CA SER A 77 4.12 2.38 6.69
C SER A 77 5.05 2.73 5.53
N TRP A 78 6.32 2.30 5.58
CA TRP A 78 7.28 2.48 4.50
C TRP A 78 6.79 1.77 3.23
N HIS A 79 6.24 0.56 3.35
CA HIS A 79 5.73 -0.17 2.19
C HIS A 79 4.49 0.47 1.55
N THR A 80 3.65 1.19 2.31
CA THR A 80 2.49 1.90 1.74
C THR A 80 2.92 3.02 0.77
N ASP A 81 4.06 3.64 1.03
CA ASP A 81 4.52 4.84 0.34
C ASP A 81 5.45 4.53 -0.84
N TYR A 82 6.25 3.47 -0.72
CA TYR A 82 7.19 3.09 -1.77
C TYR A 82 6.51 2.44 -3.00
N VAL A 83 5.20 2.18 -2.95
CA VAL A 83 4.39 1.77 -4.11
C VAL A 83 4.58 2.76 -5.27
N ASP A 84 4.39 4.06 -5.02
CA ASP A 84 4.58 5.12 -6.03
C ASP A 84 6.04 5.22 -6.47
N SER A 85 6.96 5.03 -5.54
CA SER A 85 8.38 5.10 -5.86
C SER A 85 8.80 3.98 -6.81
N TYR A 86 8.27 2.76 -6.65
CA TYR A 86 8.50 1.66 -7.60
C TYR A 86 7.74 1.80 -8.91
N LEU A 87 6.62 2.54 -8.96
CA LEU A 87 5.83 2.70 -10.19
C LEU A 87 6.15 3.95 -11.01
N TYR A 88 6.47 5.07 -10.37
CA TYR A 88 6.55 6.39 -11.03
C TYR A 88 7.86 7.15 -10.82
N ASN A 89 8.80 6.68 -9.98
CA ASN A 89 10.02 7.43 -9.66
C ASN A 89 11.30 6.84 -10.29
N PRO A 90 11.64 7.18 -11.55
CA PRO A 90 12.83 6.65 -12.20
C PRO A 90 14.15 7.11 -11.57
N LEU A 91 14.16 8.26 -10.88
CA LEU A 91 15.36 8.71 -10.15
C LEU A 91 15.67 7.77 -8.99
N TRP A 92 14.63 7.32 -8.27
CA TRP A 92 14.73 6.28 -7.26
C TRP A 92 15.17 4.93 -7.86
N TRP A 93 14.64 4.55 -9.03
CA TRP A 93 15.03 3.30 -9.69
C TRP A 93 16.53 3.28 -10.02
N PHE A 94 17.03 4.34 -10.66
CA PHE A 94 18.44 4.41 -11.06
C PHE A 94 19.41 4.46 -9.88
N GLN A 95 18.99 4.99 -8.73
CA GLN A 95 19.79 4.95 -7.49
C GLN A 95 19.97 3.51 -6.97
N GLY A 96 18.98 2.64 -7.17
CA GLY A 96 19.05 1.21 -6.81
C GLY A 96 19.79 0.32 -7.81
N GLY A 97 20.29 0.88 -8.92
CA GLY A 97 20.99 0.13 -9.96
C GLY A 97 20.06 -0.62 -10.92
N LEU A 98 20.63 -1.49 -11.74
CA LEU A 98 19.91 -2.16 -12.83
C LEU A 98 18.84 -3.15 -12.32
N ASP A 99 19.09 -3.79 -11.19
CA ASP A 99 18.18 -4.80 -10.62
C ASP A 99 16.86 -4.14 -10.17
N ARG A 100 16.93 -3.02 -9.44
CA ARG A 100 15.75 -2.22 -9.09
C ARG A 100 14.99 -1.73 -10.31
N VAL A 101 15.68 -1.30 -11.37
CA VAL A 101 15.03 -0.89 -12.64
C VAL A 101 14.25 -2.05 -13.25
N LYS A 102 14.84 -3.26 -13.30
CA LYS A 102 14.13 -4.45 -13.82
C LYS A 102 12.92 -4.80 -12.97
N THR A 103 13.07 -4.81 -11.65
CA THR A 103 11.97 -5.08 -10.72
C THR A 103 10.85 -4.05 -10.86
N ALA A 104 11.17 -2.75 -10.90
CA ALA A 104 10.18 -1.68 -11.10
C ALA A 104 9.40 -1.89 -12.40
N LEU A 105 10.08 -2.20 -13.51
CA LEU A 105 9.44 -2.46 -14.80
C LEU A 105 8.58 -3.74 -14.79
N SER A 106 9.03 -4.79 -14.09
CA SER A 106 8.27 -6.04 -13.93
C SER A 106 7.02 -5.84 -13.07
N LEU A 107 7.14 -5.08 -11.98
CA LEU A 107 6.04 -4.81 -11.07
C LEU A 107 5.09 -3.75 -11.60
N ALA A 108 5.48 -2.91 -12.56
CA ALA A 108 4.65 -1.80 -13.05
C ALA A 108 3.21 -2.20 -13.42
N PRO A 109 2.95 -3.30 -14.18
CA PRO A 109 1.59 -3.74 -14.46
C PRO A 109 0.79 -4.17 -13.22
N THR A 110 1.47 -4.68 -12.17
CA THR A 110 0.84 -5.07 -10.90
C THR A 110 0.58 -3.83 -10.05
N LEU A 111 1.56 -2.92 -9.95
CA LEU A 111 1.49 -1.71 -9.16
C LEU A 111 0.43 -0.74 -9.71
N THR A 112 0.30 -0.61 -11.04
CA THR A 112 -0.74 0.23 -11.66
C THR A 112 -2.16 -0.17 -11.19
N LYS A 113 -2.39 -1.44 -10.88
CA LYS A 113 -3.69 -1.97 -10.45
C LYS A 113 -4.00 -1.75 -8.97
N ILE A 114 -3.06 -1.23 -8.18
CA ILE A 114 -3.23 -0.99 -6.74
C ILE A 114 -3.31 0.51 -6.38
N HIS A 115 -3.56 1.40 -7.34
CA HIS A 115 -3.80 2.84 -7.11
C HIS A 115 -5.30 3.23 -7.13
N PHE A 116 -6.20 2.24 -7.24
CA PHE A 116 -7.65 2.44 -7.28
C PHE A 116 -8.15 3.37 -8.42
N ASP A 117 -7.39 3.54 -9.49
CA ASP A 117 -7.72 4.42 -10.63
C ASP A 117 -8.46 3.73 -11.80
N ASP A 118 -8.89 4.47 -12.82
CA ASP A 118 -9.53 3.93 -14.04
C ASP A 118 -10.85 3.14 -13.78
N LEU A 119 -11.48 3.30 -12.61
CA LEU A 119 -12.74 2.65 -12.25
C LEU A 119 -13.90 3.61 -12.48
N THR A 120 -14.81 3.22 -13.38
CA THR A 120 -15.84 4.11 -13.92
C THR A 120 -17.26 3.75 -13.47
N ASP A 121 -17.39 2.64 -12.73
CA ASP A 121 -18.64 2.08 -12.26
C ASP A 121 -18.49 1.57 -10.82
N VAL A 122 -19.52 1.79 -9.99
CA VAL A 122 -19.56 1.37 -8.58
C VAL A 122 -19.34 -0.14 -8.42
N ARG A 123 -19.80 -0.96 -9.38
CA ARG A 123 -19.56 -2.42 -9.37
C ARG A 123 -18.08 -2.75 -9.57
N GLN A 124 -17.36 -1.98 -10.38
CA GLN A 124 -15.91 -2.17 -10.53
C GLN A 124 -15.19 -1.86 -9.22
N ILE A 125 -15.59 -0.78 -8.55
CA ILE A 125 -15.10 -0.37 -7.23
C ILE A 125 -15.39 -1.48 -6.19
N GLU A 126 -16.61 -2.04 -6.16
CA GLU A 126 -16.96 -3.15 -5.26
C GLU A 126 -16.10 -4.40 -5.49
N VAL A 127 -15.86 -4.77 -6.75
CA VAL A 127 -14.98 -5.90 -7.10
C VAL A 127 -13.55 -5.64 -6.63
N MET A 128 -13.01 -4.43 -6.85
CA MET A 128 -11.65 -4.11 -6.42
C MET A 128 -11.51 -4.09 -4.89
N TRP A 129 -12.48 -3.51 -4.15
CA TRP A 129 -12.50 -3.61 -2.69
C TRP A 129 -12.53 -5.05 -2.19
N HIS A 130 -13.31 -5.92 -2.83
CA HIS A 130 -13.34 -7.35 -2.52
C HIS A 130 -11.98 -8.01 -2.75
N ARG A 131 -11.31 -7.71 -3.86
CA ARG A 131 -9.98 -8.23 -4.20
C ARG A 131 -8.88 -7.74 -3.26
N TYR A 132 -8.83 -6.44 -2.93
CA TYR A 132 -7.83 -5.93 -1.99
C TYR A 132 -7.99 -6.51 -0.60
N ARG A 133 -9.25 -6.65 -0.11
CA ARG A 133 -9.53 -7.28 1.18
C ARG A 133 -9.14 -8.77 1.19
N GLY A 134 -9.53 -9.50 0.15
CA GLY A 134 -9.20 -10.93 -0.01
C GLY A 134 -7.70 -11.17 -0.16
N GLY A 135 -7.05 -10.38 -1.00
CA GLY A 135 -5.61 -10.38 -1.25
C GLY A 135 -4.79 -10.05 -0.01
N LEU A 136 -5.19 -9.03 0.77
CA LEU A 136 -4.56 -8.70 2.04
C LEU A 136 -4.57 -9.90 3.00
N LEU A 137 -5.76 -10.49 3.23
CA LEU A 137 -5.87 -11.63 4.13
C LEU A 137 -5.08 -12.84 3.59
N ALA A 138 -5.17 -13.13 2.29
CA ALA A 138 -4.44 -14.22 1.65
C ALA A 138 -2.92 -14.05 1.73
N GLY A 139 -2.41 -12.84 1.51
CA GLY A 139 -0.98 -12.55 1.60
C GLY A 139 -0.45 -12.65 3.03
N VAL A 140 -1.22 -12.24 4.05
CA VAL A 140 -0.82 -12.44 5.45
C VAL A 140 -0.83 -13.92 5.83
N LEU A 141 -1.80 -14.69 5.35
CA LEU A 141 -1.85 -16.15 5.55
C LEU A 141 -0.69 -16.86 4.83
N TRP A 142 -0.34 -16.40 3.63
CA TRP A 142 0.85 -16.87 2.91
C TRP A 142 2.14 -16.58 3.69
N ALA A 143 2.32 -15.36 4.18
CA ALA A 143 3.50 -14.98 4.96
C ALA A 143 3.59 -15.81 6.26
N ALA A 144 2.45 -16.13 6.87
CA ALA A 144 2.38 -17.03 8.01
C ALA A 144 2.82 -18.47 7.66
N ASP A 145 2.71 -18.92 6.42
CA ASP A 145 3.02 -20.30 6.01
C ASP A 145 4.36 -20.45 5.26
N LEU A 146 5.08 -19.32 5.05
CA LEU A 146 6.38 -19.31 4.38
C LEU A 146 7.40 -20.19 5.13
N PRO A 147 8.20 -21.01 4.41
CA PRO A 147 9.24 -21.85 5.01
C PRO A 147 10.52 -21.04 5.31
N LEU A 148 10.35 -19.84 5.88
CA LEU A 148 11.42 -18.90 6.21
C LEU A 148 11.50 -18.65 7.73
N PRO A 149 12.63 -18.13 8.24
CA PRO A 149 12.72 -17.68 9.63
C PRO A 149 11.64 -16.63 9.96
N LEU A 150 11.19 -16.59 11.21
CA LEU A 150 10.12 -15.69 11.67
C LEU A 150 10.33 -14.22 11.26
N PRO A 151 11.54 -13.61 11.36
CA PRO A 151 11.73 -12.22 10.94
C PRO A 151 11.41 -11.96 9.47
N ALA A 152 11.81 -12.87 8.56
CA ALA A 152 11.51 -12.74 7.13
C ALA A 152 10.00 -12.93 6.87
N ARG A 153 9.34 -13.83 7.60
CA ARG A 153 7.88 -13.99 7.54
C ARG A 153 7.14 -12.75 8.01
N VAL A 154 7.64 -12.11 9.08
CA VAL A 154 7.11 -10.85 9.60
C VAL A 154 7.26 -9.73 8.58
N ALA A 155 8.43 -9.60 7.95
CA ALA A 155 8.68 -8.62 6.88
C ALA A 155 7.72 -8.81 5.70
N ALA A 156 7.56 -10.05 5.21
CA ALA A 156 6.61 -10.37 4.14
C ALA A 156 5.15 -9.99 4.50
N ALA A 157 4.74 -10.22 5.75
CA ALA A 157 3.41 -9.81 6.21
C ALA A 157 3.26 -8.29 6.31
N ARG A 158 4.28 -7.58 6.81
CA ARG A 158 4.29 -6.10 6.88
C ARG A 158 4.27 -5.47 5.49
N HIS A 159 4.99 -6.06 4.53
CA HIS A 159 4.94 -5.68 3.13
C HIS A 159 3.52 -5.77 2.55
N VAL A 160 2.87 -6.93 2.67
CA VAL A 160 1.49 -7.12 2.18
C VAL A 160 0.52 -6.14 2.84
N VAL A 161 0.63 -5.95 4.17
CA VAL A 161 -0.24 -5.02 4.90
C VAL A 161 -0.03 -3.58 4.43
N GLY A 162 1.21 -3.13 4.35
CA GLY A 162 1.54 -1.76 3.92
C GLY A 162 1.06 -1.47 2.51
N VAL A 163 1.34 -2.36 1.56
CA VAL A 163 0.90 -2.24 0.17
C VAL A 163 -0.63 -2.26 0.06
N ALA A 164 -1.34 -3.07 0.86
CA ALA A 164 -2.80 -3.12 0.83
C ALA A 164 -3.48 -1.84 1.35
N LEU A 165 -2.82 -1.07 2.21
CA LEU A 165 -3.35 0.19 2.72
C LEU A 165 -3.29 1.32 1.68
N HIS A 166 -2.39 1.24 0.70
CA HIS A 166 -2.21 2.25 -0.35
C HIS A 166 -3.49 2.43 -1.21
N PRO A 167 -4.03 1.42 -1.93
CA PRO A 167 -5.26 1.57 -2.74
C PRO A 167 -6.47 2.05 -1.93
N VAL A 168 -6.52 1.65 -0.65
CA VAL A 168 -7.61 2.02 0.27
C VAL A 168 -7.58 3.52 0.57
N GLN A 169 -6.39 4.10 0.66
CA GLN A 169 -6.18 5.52 0.89
C GLN A 169 -6.45 6.30 -0.41
N ASP A 170 -5.93 5.82 -1.55
CA ASP A 170 -6.17 6.35 -2.90
C ASP A 170 -7.64 6.46 -3.24
N PHE A 171 -8.46 5.49 -2.83
CA PHE A 171 -9.90 5.56 -3.05
C PHE A 171 -10.50 6.90 -2.57
N TYR A 172 -10.03 7.47 -1.45
CA TYR A 172 -10.59 8.73 -0.94
C TYR A 172 -9.97 9.97 -1.58
N SER A 173 -8.74 9.90 -2.08
CA SER A 173 -8.06 11.03 -2.74
C SER A 173 -8.31 11.07 -4.24
N HIS A 174 -8.49 9.92 -4.90
CA HIS A 174 -8.62 9.78 -6.37
C HIS A 174 -10.05 9.56 -6.85
N SER A 175 -11.03 9.41 -5.94
CA SER A 175 -12.44 9.23 -6.33
C SER A 175 -13.32 10.43 -6.02
N SER A 176 -14.50 10.44 -6.64
CA SER A 176 -15.59 11.36 -6.34
C SER A 176 -16.32 11.07 -5.01
N TRP A 177 -15.80 10.18 -4.15
CA TRP A 177 -16.43 9.86 -2.86
C TRP A 177 -16.65 11.10 -2.00
N VAL A 178 -15.62 11.93 -1.82
CA VAL A 178 -15.69 13.14 -0.99
C VAL A 178 -16.40 14.31 -1.66
N ASP A 179 -16.73 14.21 -2.94
CA ASP A 179 -17.42 15.27 -3.67
C ASP A 179 -18.85 15.41 -3.14
N ASP A 180 -19.50 14.29 -2.81
CA ASP A 180 -20.83 14.26 -2.21
C ASP A 180 -20.75 14.52 -0.68
N PRO A 181 -21.34 15.62 -0.18
CA PRO A 181 -21.39 15.90 1.25
C PRO A 181 -21.98 14.77 2.10
N SER A 182 -22.92 13.96 1.57
CA SER A 182 -23.54 12.87 2.33
C SER A 182 -22.58 11.70 2.59
N ARG A 183 -21.46 11.62 1.87
CA ARG A 183 -20.45 10.56 2.01
C ARG A 183 -19.27 10.96 2.88
N ARG A 184 -19.09 12.26 3.18
CA ARG A 184 -17.93 12.80 3.92
C ARG A 184 -17.81 12.32 5.38
N GLY A 185 -18.84 11.68 5.92
CA GLY A 185 -18.83 11.03 7.23
C GLY A 185 -18.61 9.52 7.20
N LEU A 186 -18.77 8.91 6.03
CA LEU A 186 -18.93 7.47 5.84
C LEU A 186 -17.66 6.82 5.28
N LEU A 187 -17.35 5.65 5.82
CA LEU A 187 -16.37 4.73 5.27
C LEU A 187 -16.99 3.92 4.15
N TRP A 188 -16.16 3.41 3.23
CA TRP A 188 -16.62 2.53 2.17
C TRP A 188 -17.33 1.30 2.74
N THR A 189 -16.84 0.77 3.85
CA THR A 189 -17.34 -0.42 4.56
C THR A 189 -18.61 -0.18 5.37
N ASP A 190 -19.08 1.05 5.54
CA ASP A 190 -20.32 1.33 6.27
C ASP A 190 -21.53 0.73 5.54
N PRO A 191 -22.53 0.18 6.25
CA PRO A 191 -23.66 -0.58 5.68
C PRO A 191 -24.69 0.28 4.91
N HIS A 192 -24.38 1.54 4.61
CA HIS A 192 -25.32 2.49 4.06
C HIS A 192 -25.44 2.34 2.52
N GLU A 193 -26.26 1.38 2.05
CA GLU A 193 -26.45 1.08 0.62
C GLU A 193 -26.79 2.33 -0.22
N LEU A 194 -27.59 3.26 0.32
CA LEU A 194 -27.94 4.54 -0.32
C LEU A 194 -26.73 5.44 -0.65
N ALA A 195 -25.61 5.28 0.06
CA ALA A 195 -24.39 6.05 -0.23
C ALA A 195 -23.73 5.62 -1.56
N ARG A 196 -24.03 4.42 -2.06
CA ARG A 196 -23.48 3.86 -3.31
C ARG A 196 -24.46 3.95 -4.50
N ASP A 197 -25.65 4.52 -4.29
CA ASP A 197 -26.68 4.67 -5.34
C ASP A 197 -26.38 5.79 -6.36
N HIS A 198 -25.56 6.78 -5.99
CA HIS A 198 -25.07 7.79 -6.92
C HIS A 198 -23.78 7.33 -7.60
N PRO A 199 -23.54 7.67 -8.88
CA PRO A 199 -22.32 7.32 -9.58
C PRO A 199 -21.07 7.70 -8.77
N ILE A 200 -20.16 6.75 -8.63
CA ILE A 200 -18.80 6.96 -8.11
C ILE A 200 -17.87 6.56 -9.24
N TYR A 201 -16.88 7.39 -9.47
CA TYR A 201 -15.79 7.12 -10.40
C TYR A 201 -14.47 7.51 -9.73
N THR A 202 -13.40 6.87 -10.16
CA THR A 202 -12.01 7.24 -9.85
C THR A 202 -11.36 7.94 -11.04
N GLY A 203 -10.23 8.62 -10.79
CA GLY A 203 -9.51 9.34 -11.82
C GLY A 203 -8.94 8.39 -12.86
N ASN A 204 -8.88 8.83 -14.13
CA ASN A 204 -8.23 8.02 -15.17
C ASN A 204 -6.74 8.39 -15.29
N TYR A 205 -5.86 7.40 -15.23
CA TYR A 205 -4.43 7.53 -15.46
C TYR A 205 -4.04 7.04 -16.87
N GLU A 206 -4.53 5.86 -17.26
CA GLU A 206 -4.14 5.17 -18.50
C GLU A 206 -5.22 5.24 -19.59
N LEU A 207 -6.48 5.47 -19.21
CA LEU A 207 -7.60 5.57 -20.16
C LEU A 207 -7.78 6.98 -20.72
N SER A 208 -8.08 7.07 -22.02
CA SER A 208 -8.28 8.34 -22.71
C SER A 208 -9.39 9.19 -22.06
N PRO A 209 -9.20 10.52 -21.86
CA PRO A 209 -10.18 11.42 -21.22
C PRO A 209 -11.50 11.62 -22.01
N VAL A 210 -11.64 10.97 -23.18
CA VAL A 210 -12.82 11.04 -24.05
C VAL A 210 -14.05 10.35 -23.43
N THR A 211 -13.90 9.59 -22.34
CA THR A 211 -15.01 8.93 -21.62
C THR A 211 -15.88 9.89 -20.80
N GLY A 212 -15.53 11.18 -20.69
CA GLY A 212 -16.28 12.16 -19.89
C GLY A 212 -16.00 12.07 -18.39
N ILE A 213 -14.99 11.29 -18.00
CA ILE A 213 -14.50 11.11 -16.64
C ILE A 213 -13.22 11.94 -16.50
N ALA A 214 -13.06 12.56 -15.33
CA ALA A 214 -11.96 13.47 -15.10
C ALA A 214 -10.63 12.71 -14.97
N HIS A 215 -9.58 13.23 -15.60
CA HIS A 215 -8.24 12.68 -15.54
C HIS A 215 -7.72 12.69 -14.10
N HIS A 216 -6.83 11.77 -13.77
CA HIS A 216 -6.18 11.72 -12.46
C HIS A 216 -5.28 12.94 -12.22
N GLY A 217 -4.61 13.39 -13.29
CA GLY A 217 -3.55 14.40 -13.26
C GLY A 217 -2.21 13.72 -13.09
N ARG A 218 -1.20 14.22 -13.81
CA ARG A 218 0.16 13.69 -13.74
C ARG A 218 1.16 14.82 -13.63
N PHE A 219 1.94 14.81 -12.56
CA PHE A 219 3.18 15.59 -12.50
C PHE A 219 4.34 14.63 -12.73
N ALA A 220 5.33 15.07 -13.51
CA ALA A 220 6.41 14.24 -14.00
C ALA A 220 7.76 14.84 -13.57
N PRO A 221 8.21 14.54 -12.34
CA PRO A 221 9.52 14.99 -11.85
C PRO A 221 10.67 14.49 -12.73
N GLU A 222 10.51 13.32 -13.34
CA GLU A 222 11.44 12.77 -14.32
C GLU A 222 11.66 13.68 -15.51
N CYS A 223 10.62 14.39 -15.96
CA CYS A 223 10.72 15.29 -17.10
C CYS A 223 11.63 16.48 -16.82
N THR A 224 11.81 16.88 -15.56
CA THR A 224 12.76 17.93 -15.19
C THR A 224 14.19 17.53 -15.49
N VAL A 225 14.54 16.28 -15.18
CA VAL A 225 15.89 15.75 -15.40
C VAL A 225 16.10 15.39 -16.87
N LEU A 226 15.11 14.73 -17.48
CA LEU A 226 15.17 14.29 -18.88
C LEU A 226 15.19 15.46 -19.88
N ARG A 227 14.68 16.65 -19.48
CA ARG A 227 14.75 17.88 -20.30
C ARG A 227 16.05 18.67 -20.14
N MET A 228 16.89 18.37 -19.14
CA MET A 228 18.15 19.10 -18.90
C MET A 228 19.29 18.71 -19.85
N ASP A 229 19.29 17.49 -20.42
CA ASP A 229 20.27 17.07 -21.43
C ASP A 229 19.64 16.13 -22.49
N PRO A 230 18.91 16.69 -23.47
CA PRO A 230 18.14 15.92 -24.45
C PRO A 230 19.02 15.12 -25.43
N GLY A 231 20.30 15.46 -25.62
CA GLY A 231 21.11 14.95 -26.73
C GLY A 231 21.45 13.45 -26.65
N LEU A 232 21.61 12.89 -25.45
CA LEU A 232 21.90 11.46 -25.29
C LEU A 232 20.64 10.60 -25.47
N LEU A 233 19.51 11.05 -24.93
CA LEU A 233 18.23 10.33 -24.97
C LEU A 233 17.52 10.49 -26.32
N GLU A 234 17.72 11.58 -27.04
CA GLU A 234 17.28 11.72 -28.45
C GLU A 234 17.87 10.62 -29.34
N VAL A 235 19.14 10.28 -29.13
CA VAL A 235 19.85 9.23 -29.88
C VAL A 235 19.41 7.83 -29.40
N LEU A 236 19.33 7.61 -28.08
CA LEU A 236 18.93 6.33 -27.50
C LEU A 236 17.44 6.00 -27.70
N CYS A 237 16.57 7.00 -27.80
CA CYS A 237 15.12 6.83 -27.97
C CYS A 237 14.63 7.20 -29.37
N HIS A 238 15.56 7.44 -30.31
CA HIS A 238 15.27 7.67 -31.71
C HIS A 238 14.42 6.51 -32.29
N PRO A 239 13.52 6.75 -33.25
CA PRO A 239 12.72 5.69 -33.89
C PRO A 239 13.51 4.52 -34.50
N VAL A 240 14.81 4.71 -34.74
CA VAL A 240 15.72 3.69 -35.28
C VAL A 240 16.55 2.97 -34.23
N SER A 241 16.51 3.42 -32.97
CA SER A 241 17.22 2.79 -31.86
C SER A 241 16.54 1.48 -31.44
N PRO A 242 17.28 0.41 -31.12
CA PRO A 242 16.70 -0.81 -30.55
C PRO A 242 16.08 -0.60 -29.16
N LEU A 243 16.41 0.50 -28.48
CA LEU A 243 15.84 0.86 -27.17
C LEU A 243 14.55 1.70 -27.31
N THR A 244 14.12 1.97 -28.53
CA THR A 244 13.01 2.88 -28.85
C THR A 244 11.68 2.45 -28.22
N LYS A 245 11.42 1.16 -28.04
CA LYS A 245 10.17 0.65 -27.46
C LYS A 245 10.28 0.34 -25.95
N ASN A 246 11.34 0.82 -25.31
CA ASN A 246 11.53 0.58 -23.88
C ASN A 246 10.80 1.65 -23.06
N ALA A 247 10.32 1.28 -21.88
CA ALA A 247 9.57 2.15 -20.97
C ALA A 247 10.28 3.49 -20.67
N VAL A 248 11.61 3.50 -20.56
CA VAL A 248 12.41 4.73 -20.39
C VAL A 248 12.29 5.68 -21.58
N CYS A 249 12.19 5.14 -22.80
CA CYS A 249 12.01 5.91 -24.01
C CYS A 249 10.57 6.37 -24.23
N ASP A 250 9.59 5.58 -23.78
CA ASP A 250 8.19 6.00 -23.77
C ASP A 250 7.96 7.12 -22.76
N MET A 251 8.59 7.05 -21.58
CA MET A 251 8.60 8.11 -20.58
C MET A 251 9.32 9.38 -21.09
N TYR A 252 10.47 9.22 -21.75
CA TYR A 252 11.15 10.34 -22.42
C TYR A 252 10.27 10.99 -23.49
N ARG A 253 9.58 10.21 -24.34
CA ARG A 253 8.63 10.74 -25.32
C ARG A 253 7.44 11.40 -24.67
N ALA A 254 6.85 10.82 -23.62
CA ALA A 254 5.78 11.44 -22.86
C ALA A 254 6.21 12.81 -22.28
N CYS A 255 7.49 12.96 -21.89
CA CYS A 255 8.06 14.24 -21.50
C CYS A 255 8.25 15.23 -22.66
N GLN A 256 8.40 14.77 -23.90
CA GLN A 256 8.51 15.61 -25.10
C GLN A 256 7.13 15.97 -25.68
N ASP A 257 6.23 14.98 -25.78
CA ASP A 257 4.89 15.06 -26.33
C ASP A 257 3.90 15.70 -25.35
N GLY A 258 4.15 15.56 -24.05
CA GLY A 258 3.41 16.24 -23.01
C GLY A 258 3.56 17.74 -23.18
N VAL A 259 2.46 18.40 -23.56
CA VAL A 259 2.37 19.86 -23.55
C VAL A 259 2.56 20.27 -22.10
N ALA A 260 3.78 20.70 -21.74
CA ALA A 260 3.98 21.45 -20.51
C ALA A 260 2.95 22.57 -20.57
N LEU A 261 1.98 22.57 -19.65
CA LEU A 261 1.04 23.67 -19.55
C LEU A 261 1.94 24.91 -19.37
N GLY A 262 2.05 25.73 -20.41
CA GLY A 262 3.13 26.72 -20.61
C GLY A 262 3.06 27.91 -19.65
N SER A 263 2.61 27.68 -18.44
CA SER A 263 2.41 28.64 -17.37
C SER A 263 3.08 28.12 -16.11
N THR A 264 3.74 29.01 -15.39
CA THR A 264 4.21 28.83 -14.00
C THR A 264 3.08 28.49 -13.00
N THR A 265 1.85 28.26 -13.49
CA THR A 265 0.65 27.94 -12.70
C THR A 265 -0.28 26.99 -13.47
N VAL A 266 -0.99 26.09 -12.78
CA VAL A 266 -2.12 25.29 -13.32
C VAL A 266 -3.36 25.72 -12.55
N TYR A 267 -4.42 26.14 -13.24
CA TYR A 267 -5.62 26.69 -12.59
C TYR A 267 -5.35 27.85 -11.60
N GLY A 268 -4.25 28.59 -11.77
CA GLY A 268 -3.81 29.64 -10.84
C GLY A 268 -3.01 29.14 -9.63
N VAL A 269 -2.82 27.82 -9.49
CA VAL A 269 -1.93 27.20 -8.50
C VAL A 269 -0.51 27.20 -9.05
N PRO A 270 0.49 27.79 -8.37
CA PRO A 270 1.86 27.80 -8.85
C PRO A 270 2.45 26.38 -8.92
N VAL A 271 3.11 26.09 -10.04
CA VAL A 271 3.87 24.84 -10.19
C VAL A 271 5.26 25.04 -9.56
N PRO A 272 5.70 24.14 -8.66
CA PRO A 272 7.02 24.21 -8.04
C PRO A 272 8.14 24.29 -9.08
N ALA A 273 9.21 25.00 -8.74
CA ALA A 273 10.37 25.12 -9.61
C ALA A 273 11.01 23.73 -9.83
N GLY A 274 11.20 23.33 -11.08
CA GLY A 274 11.74 22.01 -11.40
C GLY A 274 10.72 20.87 -11.31
N LEU A 275 9.42 21.17 -11.38
CA LEU A 275 8.37 20.16 -11.58
C LEU A 275 7.61 20.45 -12.88
N VAL A 276 7.27 19.39 -13.62
CA VAL A 276 6.45 19.49 -14.84
C VAL A 276 5.07 18.92 -14.55
N TYR A 277 4.02 19.72 -14.70
CA TYR A 277 2.64 19.23 -14.66
C TYR A 277 2.15 18.93 -16.09
N LEU A 278 1.74 17.70 -16.35
CA LEU A 278 1.30 17.22 -17.66
C LEU A 278 -0.21 17.45 -17.84
N ALA A 279 -0.61 17.84 -19.05
CA ALA A 279 -2.01 18.01 -19.39
C ALA A 279 -2.69 16.64 -19.66
N PRO A 280 -3.99 16.49 -19.33
CA PRO A 280 -4.86 17.48 -18.69
C PRO A 280 -4.74 17.52 -17.15
N PRO A 281 -5.13 18.64 -16.51
CA PRO A 281 -5.30 18.73 -15.05
C PRO A 281 -6.18 17.63 -14.47
N GLY A 282 -5.83 17.23 -13.25
CA GLY A 282 -6.39 16.06 -12.59
C GLY A 282 -7.33 16.32 -11.43
N ILE A 283 -7.99 15.27 -10.94
CA ILE A 283 -8.86 15.32 -9.76
C ILE A 283 -8.19 14.97 -8.44
N ALA A 284 -6.95 14.52 -8.43
CA ALA A 284 -6.32 13.98 -7.22
C ALA A 284 -6.25 14.97 -6.03
N LEU A 285 -6.20 14.44 -4.81
CA LEU A 285 -6.20 15.20 -3.55
C LEU A 285 -5.06 14.75 -2.62
N ASP A 286 -3.94 14.33 -3.18
CA ASP A 286 -2.92 13.53 -2.46
C ASP A 286 -2.06 14.43 -1.56
N SER A 287 -1.89 15.68 -1.99
CA SER A 287 -1.20 16.73 -1.22
C SER A 287 -2.00 18.03 -1.19
N ARG A 288 -1.67 18.89 -0.22
CA ARG A 288 -2.23 20.25 -0.14
C ARG A 288 -1.86 21.10 -1.34
N TRP A 289 -0.81 20.75 -2.07
CA TRP A 289 -0.43 21.40 -3.31
C TRP A 289 -1.29 20.98 -4.51
N VAL A 290 -1.59 19.68 -4.66
CA VAL A 290 -2.42 19.17 -5.76
C VAL A 290 -3.90 19.41 -5.51
N ALA A 291 -4.36 19.38 -4.25
CA ALA A 291 -5.78 19.48 -3.90
C ALA A 291 -6.51 20.71 -4.47
N PRO A 292 -5.92 21.92 -4.57
CA PRO A 292 -6.55 23.07 -5.22
C PRO A 292 -6.74 22.89 -6.75
N ILE A 293 -5.89 22.12 -7.41
CA ILE A 293 -6.05 21.72 -8.83
C ILE A 293 -7.20 20.69 -8.91
N GLY A 294 -7.16 19.67 -8.05
CA GLY A 294 -8.17 18.62 -7.94
C GLY A 294 -9.57 19.16 -7.68
N ALA A 295 -9.71 20.08 -6.73
CA ALA A 295 -10.97 20.75 -6.40
C ALA A 295 -11.58 21.44 -7.62
N GLN A 296 -10.80 22.22 -8.38
CA GLN A 296 -11.31 22.87 -9.60
C GLN A 296 -11.73 21.87 -10.66
N GLN A 297 -10.95 20.80 -10.86
CA GLN A 297 -11.26 19.77 -11.84
C GLN A 297 -12.55 19.01 -11.48
N ARG A 298 -12.84 18.85 -10.18
CA ARG A 298 -14.09 18.30 -9.64
C ARG A 298 -15.27 19.30 -9.66
N GLY A 299 -15.04 20.53 -10.12
CA GLY A 299 -16.07 21.58 -10.19
C GLY A 299 -16.26 22.39 -8.90
N PHE A 300 -15.35 22.28 -7.94
CA PHE A 300 -15.35 23.05 -6.70
C PHE A 300 -14.44 24.29 -6.78
N PRO A 301 -14.77 25.38 -6.06
CA PRO A 301 -13.85 26.50 -5.87
C PRO A 301 -12.56 26.06 -5.16
N GLN A 302 -11.42 26.69 -5.48
CA GLN A 302 -10.15 26.45 -4.75
C GLN A 302 -10.25 26.67 -3.24
N ALA A 303 -11.14 27.54 -2.78
CA ALA A 303 -11.37 27.78 -1.36
C ALA A 303 -11.86 26.53 -0.60
N ASP A 304 -12.45 25.56 -1.30
CA ASP A 304 -12.95 24.32 -0.71
C ASP A 304 -11.90 23.19 -0.72
N ALA A 305 -10.73 23.41 -1.33
CA ALA A 305 -9.70 22.38 -1.50
C ALA A 305 -9.18 21.82 -0.17
N GLU A 306 -8.93 22.65 0.83
CA GLU A 306 -8.44 22.19 2.15
C GLU A 306 -9.49 21.31 2.85
N MET A 307 -10.78 21.61 2.68
CA MET A 307 -11.87 20.82 3.24
C MET A 307 -11.96 19.45 2.55
N LEU A 308 -11.87 19.40 1.22
CA LEU A 308 -11.85 18.14 0.46
C LEU A 308 -10.64 17.29 0.84
N PHE A 309 -9.44 17.89 0.82
CA PHE A 309 -8.18 17.25 1.23
C PHE A 309 -8.27 16.67 2.64
N THR A 310 -8.63 17.49 3.63
CA THR A 310 -8.72 17.05 5.03
C THR A 310 -9.78 15.98 5.22
N THR A 311 -10.89 16.05 4.47
CA THR A 311 -11.93 15.02 4.51
C THR A 311 -11.45 13.69 3.96
N ALA A 312 -10.78 13.69 2.80
CA ALA A 312 -10.19 12.51 2.19
C ALA A 312 -9.15 11.87 3.12
N LEU A 313 -8.18 12.66 3.59
CA LEU A 313 -7.15 12.26 4.54
C LEU A 313 -7.74 11.58 5.79
N ARG A 314 -8.77 12.20 6.38
CA ARG A 314 -9.44 11.70 7.58
C ARG A 314 -10.20 10.39 7.34
N LEU A 315 -10.84 10.23 6.19
CA LEU A 315 -11.56 8.99 5.84
C LEU A 315 -10.57 7.86 5.53
N ALA A 316 -9.51 8.15 4.78
CA ALA A 316 -8.42 7.24 4.49
C ALA A 316 -7.80 6.68 5.78
N GLY A 317 -7.39 7.53 6.72
CA GLY A 317 -6.83 7.10 8.01
C GLY A 317 -7.79 6.25 8.85
N ARG A 318 -9.09 6.63 8.89
CA ARG A 318 -10.12 5.83 9.58
C ARG A 318 -10.33 4.46 8.93
N GLN A 319 -10.39 4.41 7.61
CA GLN A 319 -10.55 3.16 6.86
C GLN A 319 -9.34 2.24 7.05
N SER A 320 -8.12 2.79 7.00
CA SER A 320 -6.90 2.03 7.29
C SER A 320 -6.92 1.43 8.70
N ALA A 321 -7.32 2.19 9.71
CA ALA A 321 -7.45 1.68 11.08
C ALA A 321 -8.50 0.56 11.18
N GLU A 322 -9.67 0.73 10.55
CA GLU A 322 -10.72 -0.30 10.53
C GLU A 322 -10.20 -1.60 9.89
N ILE A 323 -9.43 -1.49 8.81
CA ILE A 323 -8.81 -2.64 8.15
C ILE A 323 -7.85 -3.37 9.09
N LEU A 324 -6.95 -2.65 9.76
CA LEU A 324 -5.98 -3.24 10.69
C LEU A 324 -6.66 -3.90 11.91
N CYS A 325 -7.73 -3.30 12.45
CA CYS A 325 -8.55 -3.91 13.50
C CYS A 325 -9.36 -5.11 12.99
N GLY A 326 -9.86 -5.04 11.75
CA GLY A 326 -10.54 -6.11 11.05
C GLY A 326 -9.66 -7.34 10.94
N LEU A 327 -8.44 -7.16 10.47
CA LEU A 327 -7.43 -8.20 10.33
C LEU A 327 -7.06 -8.83 11.68
N THR A 328 -6.88 -8.02 12.73
CA THR A 328 -6.63 -8.52 14.10
C THR A 328 -7.75 -9.43 14.61
N ARG A 329 -9.00 -9.17 14.24
CA ARG A 329 -10.15 -10.02 14.62
C ARG A 329 -10.37 -11.21 13.70
N ALA A 330 -9.84 -11.18 12.47
CA ALA A 330 -9.88 -12.32 11.57
C ALA A 330 -8.85 -13.38 11.98
N LEU A 331 -7.66 -12.96 12.42
CA LEU A 331 -6.54 -13.84 12.76
C LEU A 331 -6.60 -14.33 14.23
N VAL A 332 -7.66 -15.08 14.56
CA VAL A 332 -7.93 -15.56 15.93
C VAL A 332 -7.43 -16.98 16.24
N ALA A 333 -7.13 -17.78 15.21
CA ALA A 333 -6.56 -19.11 15.42
C ALA A 333 -5.23 -18.98 16.19
N PRO A 334 -4.93 -19.82 17.20
CA PRO A 334 -3.83 -19.58 18.13
C PRO A 334 -2.47 -19.31 17.48
N GLU A 335 -2.13 -20.05 16.42
CA GLU A 335 -0.88 -19.91 15.68
C GLU A 335 -0.85 -18.60 14.86
N LEU A 336 -1.94 -18.28 14.17
CA LEU A 336 -2.10 -17.05 13.40
C LEU A 336 -2.15 -15.81 14.31
N ALA A 337 -2.81 -15.90 15.47
CA ALA A 337 -2.86 -14.84 16.46
C ALA A 337 -1.47 -14.56 17.02
N THR A 338 -0.68 -15.60 17.30
CA THR A 338 0.71 -15.46 17.77
C THR A 338 1.59 -14.83 16.69
N PHE A 339 1.51 -15.32 15.46
CA PHE A 339 2.22 -14.73 14.33
C PHE A 339 1.83 -13.27 14.11
N TRP A 340 0.53 -12.95 14.16
CA TRP A 340 0.03 -11.59 14.02
C TRP A 340 0.49 -10.67 15.16
N GLN A 341 0.66 -11.17 16.38
CA GLN A 341 1.29 -10.39 17.44
C GLN A 341 2.72 -10.01 17.06
N HIS A 342 3.54 -10.97 16.60
CA HIS A 342 4.90 -10.69 16.13
C HIS A 342 4.92 -9.63 15.01
N VAL A 343 4.01 -9.74 14.04
CA VAL A 343 3.88 -8.74 12.97
C VAL A 343 3.66 -7.34 13.53
N ARG A 344 2.85 -7.19 14.59
CA ARG A 344 2.50 -5.89 15.19
C ARG A 344 3.49 -5.38 16.24
N SER A 345 4.32 -6.24 16.83
CA SER A 345 5.12 -5.90 18.01
C SER A 345 6.63 -6.06 17.87
N ASP A 346 7.10 -6.95 17.00
CA ASP A 346 8.53 -7.22 16.89
C ASP A 346 9.27 -5.99 16.31
N PRO A 347 10.55 -5.78 16.64
CA PRO A 347 11.33 -4.68 16.07
C PRO A 347 11.33 -4.70 14.54
N ALA A 348 11.60 -3.55 13.95
CA ALA A 348 11.72 -3.43 12.50
C ALA A 348 12.97 -4.16 11.98
N GLY A 349 12.87 -4.73 10.77
CA GLY A 349 14.03 -5.21 10.03
C GLY A 349 14.98 -4.09 9.60
N ASP A 350 16.08 -4.41 8.92
CA ASP A 350 16.86 -3.41 8.20
C ASP A 350 16.20 -3.06 6.86
N GLU A 351 16.59 -1.92 6.29
CA GLU A 351 16.03 -1.42 5.02
C GLU A 351 16.28 -2.40 3.86
N GLU A 352 17.39 -3.14 3.87
CA GLU A 352 17.70 -4.19 2.89
C GLU A 352 16.63 -5.29 2.93
N THR A 353 16.19 -5.70 4.12
CA THR A 353 15.09 -6.67 4.28
C THR A 353 13.77 -6.13 3.72
N TRP A 354 13.45 -4.85 3.92
CA TRP A 354 12.21 -4.26 3.42
C TRP A 354 12.22 -4.11 1.90
N GLN A 355 13.36 -3.71 1.32
CA GLN A 355 13.53 -3.56 -0.12
C GLN A 355 13.45 -4.92 -0.83
N ALA A 356 13.99 -5.99 -0.23
CA ALA A 356 13.93 -7.35 -0.77
C ALA A 356 12.48 -7.84 -1.02
N GLU A 357 11.48 -7.40 -0.26
CA GLU A 357 10.08 -7.80 -0.48
C GLU A 357 9.49 -7.24 -1.81
N PHE A 358 10.07 -6.16 -2.34
CA PHE A 358 9.81 -5.69 -3.70
C PHE A 358 10.81 -6.29 -4.70
N GLU A 359 12.10 -6.28 -4.36
CA GLU A 359 13.21 -6.54 -5.30
C GLU A 359 13.44 -8.03 -5.60
N ASP A 360 13.14 -8.93 -4.67
CA ASP A 360 13.30 -10.37 -4.85
C ASP A 360 12.03 -10.99 -5.46
N PHE A 361 12.16 -11.61 -6.63
CA PHE A 361 11.03 -12.17 -7.40
C PHE A 361 10.28 -13.31 -6.68
N ASP A 362 10.91 -14.00 -5.74
CA ASP A 362 10.27 -15.05 -4.93
C ASP A 362 9.44 -14.49 -3.74
N ARG A 363 9.62 -13.21 -3.40
CA ARG A 363 9.02 -12.54 -2.23
C ARG A 363 7.89 -11.56 -2.53
N GLN A 364 7.52 -11.39 -3.80
CA GLN A 364 6.56 -10.37 -4.26
C GLN A 364 5.11 -10.55 -3.76
N GLY A 365 4.88 -10.27 -2.47
CA GLY A 365 3.57 -10.33 -1.81
C GLY A 365 2.55 -9.35 -2.39
N VAL A 366 3.01 -8.24 -2.99
CA VAL A 366 2.16 -7.28 -3.73
C VAL A 366 1.26 -7.94 -4.79
N ARG A 367 1.67 -9.07 -5.37
CA ARG A 367 0.88 -9.77 -6.39
C ARG A 367 -0.44 -10.34 -5.86
N PHE A 368 -0.59 -10.55 -4.54
CA PHE A 368 -1.88 -10.91 -3.95
C PHE A 368 -2.97 -9.84 -4.16
N LEU A 369 -2.56 -8.57 -4.34
CA LEU A 369 -3.47 -7.43 -4.48
C LEU A 369 -3.70 -7.04 -5.95
N GLY A 370 -2.68 -7.17 -6.80
CA GLY A 370 -2.72 -6.75 -8.21
C GLY A 370 -3.02 -7.86 -9.23
N THR A 371 -3.31 -9.09 -8.81
CA THR A 371 -3.66 -10.17 -9.76
C THR A 371 -5.11 -10.04 -10.23
N GLY A 372 -5.33 -10.15 -11.54
CA GLY A 372 -6.64 -10.10 -12.18
C GLY A 372 -6.79 -9.04 -13.27
N GLU A 373 -7.94 -9.07 -13.94
CA GLU A 373 -8.37 -8.08 -14.94
C GLU A 373 -8.59 -6.72 -14.28
N TYR A 374 -8.04 -5.66 -14.86
CA TYR A 374 -8.16 -4.28 -14.39
C TYR A 374 -8.30 -3.32 -15.58
N PRO A 375 -9.31 -2.43 -15.60
CA PRO A 375 -10.47 -2.41 -14.71
C PRO A 375 -11.26 -3.72 -14.82
N PRO A 376 -11.83 -4.25 -13.72
CA PRO A 376 -12.67 -5.45 -13.81
C PRO A 376 -13.94 -5.15 -14.62
N LYS A 377 -14.58 -6.20 -15.15
CA LYS A 377 -15.92 -6.04 -15.74
C LYS A 377 -16.91 -5.61 -14.66
N PRO A 378 -17.84 -4.67 -14.95
CA PRO A 378 -18.85 -4.26 -13.99
C PRO A 378 -19.85 -5.40 -13.77
N ALA A 379 -19.65 -6.14 -12.68
CA ALA A 379 -20.46 -7.31 -12.30
C ALA A 379 -20.63 -7.36 -10.77
N PRO A 380 -21.68 -8.03 -10.27
CA PRO A 380 -21.80 -8.30 -8.83
C PRO A 380 -20.58 -9.06 -8.30
N VAL A 381 -20.17 -8.77 -7.08
CA VAL A 381 -19.09 -9.50 -6.40
C VAL A 381 -19.46 -10.98 -6.34
N ALA A 382 -18.59 -11.81 -6.92
CA ALA A 382 -18.73 -13.27 -6.97
C ALA A 382 -17.57 -13.94 -6.22
N GLU A 383 -17.65 -15.26 -6.07
CA GLU A 383 -16.50 -16.03 -5.61
C GLU A 383 -15.41 -16.05 -6.68
N GLU A 384 -14.18 -15.72 -6.28
CA GLU A 384 -13.02 -15.69 -7.17
C GLU A 384 -11.92 -16.61 -6.62
N TRP A 385 -11.32 -17.42 -7.49
CA TRP A 385 -10.22 -18.31 -7.15
C TRP A 385 -8.92 -17.91 -7.83
N TYR A 386 -7.81 -18.03 -7.12
CA TYR A 386 -6.47 -17.67 -7.58
C TYR A 386 -5.51 -18.83 -7.34
N VAL A 387 -4.47 -18.92 -8.17
CA VAL A 387 -3.37 -19.89 -7.98
C VAL A 387 -2.06 -19.13 -7.93
N ARG A 388 -1.32 -19.30 -6.83
CA ARG A 388 0.09 -18.91 -6.72
C ARG A 388 0.96 -20.12 -7.06
N LEU A 389 1.77 -19.99 -8.11
CA LEU A 389 2.75 -20.98 -8.54
C LEU A 389 4.12 -20.56 -8.02
N ARG A 390 4.88 -21.51 -7.48
CA ARG A 390 6.31 -21.36 -7.24
C ARG A 390 7.06 -22.44 -8.02
N LEU A 391 8.00 -22.01 -8.86
CA LEU A 391 8.76 -22.84 -9.77
C LEU A 391 10.23 -22.67 -9.47
N VAL A 392 10.88 -23.76 -9.06
CA VAL A 392 12.31 -23.77 -8.76
C VAL A 392 13.03 -24.53 -9.87
N THR A 393 13.86 -23.84 -10.65
CA THR A 393 14.74 -24.45 -11.65
C THR A 393 15.90 -25.14 -10.93
N ALA A 394 16.28 -26.34 -11.38
CA ALA A 394 17.36 -27.09 -10.74
C ALA A 394 18.71 -26.33 -10.79
N ASP A 395 19.47 -26.39 -9.70
CA ASP A 395 20.83 -25.84 -9.60
C ASP A 395 21.86 -26.74 -10.31
N GLU A 396 21.62 -27.08 -11.58
CA GLU A 396 22.57 -27.83 -12.42
C GLU A 396 22.76 -27.21 -13.82
N SER A 397 23.93 -27.45 -14.41
CA SER A 397 24.28 -26.85 -15.71
C SER A 397 23.33 -27.30 -16.81
N GLY A 398 22.72 -26.34 -17.52
CA GLY A 398 21.76 -26.62 -18.59
C GLY A 398 20.34 -26.97 -18.10
N ALA A 399 20.02 -26.68 -16.83
CA ALA A 399 18.68 -26.84 -16.29
C ALA A 399 17.71 -25.71 -16.71
N GLY A 400 18.22 -24.52 -16.99
CA GLY A 400 17.41 -23.36 -17.36
C GLY A 400 16.88 -23.41 -18.79
N THR A 401 15.94 -22.52 -19.10
CA THR A 401 15.28 -22.45 -20.41
C THR A 401 14.90 -21.02 -20.78
N ASP A 402 14.96 -20.71 -22.07
CA ASP A 402 14.43 -19.45 -22.63
C ASP A 402 13.07 -19.67 -23.33
N ALA A 403 12.43 -20.83 -23.09
CA ALA A 403 11.18 -21.18 -23.73
C ALA A 403 10.01 -20.48 -23.04
N ASP A 404 9.00 -20.04 -23.81
CA ASP A 404 7.79 -19.47 -23.24
C ASP A 404 7.06 -20.55 -22.41
N ILE A 405 7.01 -20.36 -21.09
CA ILE A 405 6.33 -21.27 -20.19
C ILE A 405 4.89 -20.81 -19.99
N TYR A 406 3.93 -21.67 -20.28
CA TYR A 406 2.50 -21.37 -20.11
C TYR A 406 1.88 -22.22 -19.00
N ALA A 407 1.09 -21.59 -18.14
CA ALA A 407 0.22 -22.28 -17.18
C ALA A 407 -1.26 -22.13 -17.57
N SER A 408 -2.05 -23.19 -17.40
CA SER A 408 -3.51 -23.13 -17.50
C SER A 408 -4.17 -24.01 -16.45
N VAL A 409 -5.44 -23.71 -16.15
CA VAL A 409 -6.26 -24.48 -15.23
C VAL A 409 -7.60 -24.83 -15.88
N ASP A 410 -8.25 -25.88 -15.39
CA ASP A 410 -9.53 -26.38 -15.94
C ASP A 410 -10.72 -25.43 -15.72
N SER A 411 -10.68 -24.60 -14.67
CA SER A 411 -11.74 -23.66 -14.31
C SER A 411 -11.59 -22.26 -14.94
N GLY A 412 -10.55 -22.02 -15.74
CA GLY A 412 -10.18 -20.71 -16.27
C GLY A 412 -10.00 -20.70 -17.79
N PRO A 413 -10.30 -19.57 -18.48
CA PRO A 413 -10.08 -19.48 -19.91
C PRO A 413 -8.60 -19.22 -20.24
N GLY A 414 -8.02 -20.06 -21.11
CA GLY A 414 -6.77 -19.77 -21.80
C GLY A 414 -5.49 -20.24 -21.09
N GLU A 415 -4.36 -19.98 -21.77
CA GLU A 415 -3.01 -20.18 -21.25
C GLU A 415 -2.45 -18.84 -20.76
N HIS A 416 -1.79 -18.84 -19.61
CA HIS A 416 -1.10 -17.69 -19.02
C HIS A 416 0.40 -17.85 -19.24
N LEU A 417 1.01 -16.92 -19.97
CA LEU A 417 2.47 -16.83 -20.07
C LEU A 417 3.03 -16.53 -18.67
N LEU A 418 3.91 -17.39 -18.20
CA LEU A 418 4.68 -17.20 -16.98
C LEU A 418 5.94 -16.46 -17.37
N ASP A 419 5.87 -15.14 -17.36
CA ASP A 419 6.99 -14.26 -17.63
C ASP A 419 6.83 -12.99 -16.77
N ASN A 420 7.92 -12.59 -16.13
CA ASN A 420 7.96 -11.40 -15.30
C ASN A 420 8.13 -10.10 -16.13
N MET A 421 8.64 -10.19 -17.35
CA MET A 421 8.88 -9.07 -18.28
C MET A 421 8.62 -9.43 -19.76
N PRO A 422 7.41 -9.86 -20.15
CA PRO A 422 7.10 -10.41 -21.49
C PRO A 422 7.31 -9.49 -22.70
N ASP A 423 7.38 -8.18 -22.48
CA ASP A 423 7.55 -7.18 -23.55
C ASP A 423 8.92 -6.49 -23.54
N ALA A 424 9.84 -6.93 -22.66
CA ALA A 424 11.12 -6.26 -22.49
C ALA A 424 12.16 -6.66 -23.56
N GLY A 425 12.85 -5.67 -24.12
CA GLY A 425 13.94 -5.93 -25.06
C GLY A 425 15.13 -6.65 -24.40
N PRO A 426 16.03 -7.31 -25.17
CA PRO A 426 17.07 -8.21 -24.66
C PRO A 426 18.06 -7.61 -23.65
N LEU A 427 18.17 -6.28 -23.57
CA LEU A 427 19.04 -5.57 -22.63
C LEU A 427 18.38 -5.35 -21.25
N LEU A 428 17.04 -5.34 -21.19
CA LEU A 428 16.26 -5.09 -19.98
C LEU A 428 15.47 -6.30 -19.53
N ALA A 429 15.27 -7.30 -20.40
CA ALA A 429 14.61 -8.55 -20.06
C ALA A 429 15.21 -9.15 -18.77
N TYR A 430 14.31 -9.59 -17.91
CA TYR A 430 14.63 -10.46 -16.81
C TYR A 430 14.49 -11.88 -17.35
N ASP A 431 15.60 -12.62 -17.35
CA ASP A 431 15.64 -13.98 -17.85
C ASP A 431 15.08 -14.87 -16.74
N ASP A 432 13.87 -15.35 -16.93
CA ASP A 432 13.17 -16.20 -15.99
C ASP A 432 13.48 -17.67 -16.25
N PHE A 433 13.61 -18.45 -15.17
CA PHE A 433 13.90 -19.88 -15.20
C PHE A 433 15.35 -20.24 -15.54
N GLU A 434 16.29 -19.37 -15.21
CA GLU A 434 17.71 -19.70 -15.24
C GLU A 434 18.09 -20.74 -14.19
N LYS A 435 19.29 -21.28 -14.32
CA LYS A 435 19.81 -22.29 -13.38
C LYS A 435 19.72 -21.79 -11.93
N GLY A 436 18.95 -22.49 -11.10
CA GLY A 436 18.80 -22.21 -9.67
C GLY A 436 17.76 -21.13 -9.33
N ASP A 437 17.04 -20.62 -10.33
CA ASP A 437 15.99 -19.63 -10.13
C ASP A 437 14.83 -20.15 -9.29
N ASP A 438 14.26 -19.26 -8.47
CA ASP A 438 13.05 -19.47 -7.69
C ASP A 438 12.02 -18.40 -8.10
N GLN A 439 11.08 -18.79 -8.95
CA GLN A 439 10.14 -17.87 -9.58
C GLN A 439 8.73 -18.05 -9.03
N VAL A 440 8.01 -16.95 -8.84
CA VAL A 440 6.65 -16.95 -8.32
C VAL A 440 5.70 -16.23 -9.27
N PHE A 441 4.58 -16.89 -9.59
CA PHE A 441 3.53 -16.33 -10.44
C PHE A 441 2.17 -16.43 -9.77
N HIS A 442 1.30 -15.46 -10.02
CA HIS A 442 -0.08 -15.48 -9.58
C HIS A 442 -1.00 -15.42 -10.81
N ILE A 443 -1.90 -16.39 -10.92
CA ILE A 443 -2.87 -16.48 -12.02
C ILE A 443 -4.29 -16.54 -11.47
N GLY A 444 -5.24 -15.94 -12.20
CA GLY A 444 -6.64 -15.79 -11.81
C GLY A 444 -7.13 -14.35 -12.06
N PRO A 445 -8.36 -14.03 -11.63
CA PRO A 445 -9.31 -14.91 -10.94
C PRO A 445 -9.94 -15.97 -11.84
N PHE A 446 -10.45 -17.04 -11.22
CA PHE A 446 -11.26 -18.11 -11.81
C PHE A 446 -12.60 -18.21 -11.07
N ASP A 447 -13.67 -18.53 -11.80
CA ASP A 447 -15.03 -18.55 -11.24
C ASP A 447 -15.30 -19.74 -10.29
N SER A 448 -14.38 -20.72 -10.25
CA SER A 448 -14.47 -21.90 -9.39
C SER A 448 -13.09 -22.49 -9.09
N PHE A 449 -13.02 -23.31 -8.05
CA PHE A 449 -11.79 -23.99 -7.65
C PHE A 449 -11.16 -24.75 -8.84
N PRO A 450 -9.90 -24.45 -9.20
CA PRO A 450 -9.19 -25.19 -10.24
C PRO A 450 -8.82 -26.58 -9.73
N SER A 451 -9.29 -27.62 -10.39
CA SER A 451 -9.01 -29.01 -10.02
C SER A 451 -7.79 -29.60 -10.73
N GLU A 452 -7.34 -28.97 -11.81
CA GLU A 452 -6.17 -29.37 -12.60
C GLU A 452 -5.29 -28.16 -12.93
N LEU A 453 -3.97 -28.33 -12.81
CA LEU A 453 -2.94 -27.41 -13.29
C LEU A 453 -2.22 -28.05 -14.47
N VAL A 454 -2.08 -27.28 -15.55
CA VAL A 454 -1.37 -27.67 -16.77
C VAL A 454 -0.20 -26.71 -16.98
N LEU A 455 0.99 -27.25 -17.21
CA LEU A 455 2.18 -26.48 -17.56
C LEU A 455 2.67 -26.92 -18.95
N ARG A 456 2.88 -25.97 -19.86
CA ARG A 456 3.36 -26.20 -21.22
C ARG A 456 4.65 -25.44 -21.43
N ASN A 457 5.70 -26.17 -21.78
CA ASN A 457 6.94 -25.59 -22.28
C ASN A 457 6.75 -25.39 -23.79
N ALA A 458 6.56 -24.15 -24.25
CA ALA A 458 6.39 -23.86 -25.67
C ALA A 458 7.77 -23.76 -26.33
N ASP A 459 8.05 -24.67 -27.27
CA ASP A 459 9.26 -24.61 -28.09
C ASP A 459 9.42 -23.19 -28.65
N ALA A 460 10.53 -22.53 -28.32
CA ALA A 460 10.80 -21.16 -28.77
C ALA A 460 10.69 -21.14 -30.30
N ASP A 461 9.89 -20.23 -30.87
CA ASP A 461 9.81 -20.09 -32.32
C ASP A 461 11.13 -19.48 -32.82
N LEU A 462 12.12 -20.35 -32.97
CA LEU A 462 13.53 -20.05 -33.26
C LEU A 462 13.66 -19.23 -34.55
N GLY A 463 12.66 -19.27 -35.43
CA GLY A 463 12.62 -18.50 -36.68
C GLY A 463 12.52 -16.99 -36.47
N ASP A 464 11.55 -16.56 -35.66
CA ASP A 464 11.23 -15.14 -35.51
C ASP A 464 12.24 -14.40 -34.62
N VAL A 465 12.73 -15.07 -33.57
CA VAL A 465 13.79 -14.56 -32.68
C VAL A 465 15.10 -14.40 -33.44
N LEU A 466 15.52 -15.40 -34.23
CA LEU A 466 16.76 -15.32 -35.01
C LEU A 466 16.66 -14.31 -36.16
N GLU A 467 15.47 -14.11 -36.74
CA GLU A 467 15.27 -13.10 -37.77
C GLU A 467 15.32 -11.68 -37.18
N ALA A 468 14.67 -11.43 -36.05
CA ALA A 468 14.72 -10.15 -35.35
C ALA A 468 16.14 -9.81 -34.87
N LEU A 469 16.86 -10.78 -34.29
CA LEU A 469 18.25 -10.61 -33.85
C LEU A 469 19.21 -10.41 -35.03
N GLY A 470 18.99 -11.14 -36.13
CA GLY A 470 19.73 -10.96 -37.38
C GLY A 470 19.61 -9.54 -37.93
N ARG A 471 18.39 -8.96 -37.89
CA ARG A 471 18.18 -7.55 -38.29
C ARG A 471 18.90 -6.58 -37.36
N THR A 472 18.83 -6.79 -36.05
CA THR A 472 19.54 -5.94 -35.07
C THR A 472 21.04 -5.95 -35.28
N PHE A 473 21.62 -7.12 -35.55
CA PHE A 473 23.05 -7.24 -35.83
C PHE A 473 23.44 -6.67 -37.19
N VAL A 474 22.61 -6.85 -38.23
CA VAL A 474 22.80 -6.20 -39.54
C VAL A 474 22.78 -4.67 -39.41
N ASN A 475 21.88 -4.12 -38.58
CA ASN A 475 21.83 -2.69 -38.30
C ASN A 475 23.09 -2.23 -37.57
N ALA A 476 23.56 -2.96 -36.54
CA ALA A 476 24.80 -2.62 -35.85
C ALA A 476 26.03 -2.63 -36.78
N VAL A 477 26.08 -3.58 -37.72
CA VAL A 477 27.10 -3.62 -38.76
C VAL A 477 26.99 -2.41 -39.68
N ARG A 478 25.79 -2.11 -40.18
CA ARG A 478 25.54 -0.92 -41.02
C ARG A 478 26.02 0.36 -40.32
N ASP A 479 25.60 0.56 -39.08
CA ASP A 479 25.90 1.75 -38.30
C ASP A 479 27.41 1.84 -37.99
N ALA A 480 28.08 0.70 -37.76
CA ALA A 480 29.52 0.65 -37.63
C ALA A 480 30.24 1.05 -38.93
N VAL A 481 29.82 0.54 -40.10
CA VAL A 481 30.45 0.90 -41.38
C VAL A 481 30.33 2.42 -41.62
N TYR A 482 29.15 3.01 -41.44
CA TYR A 482 28.96 4.46 -41.67
C TYR A 482 29.71 5.31 -40.64
N ALA A 483 29.67 4.98 -39.33
CA ALA A 483 30.37 5.75 -38.30
C ALA A 483 31.91 5.70 -38.42
N ILE A 484 32.45 4.63 -39.01
CA ILE A 484 33.89 4.54 -39.31
C ILE A 484 34.27 5.47 -40.46
N GLY A 485 33.37 5.66 -41.44
CA GLY A 485 33.51 6.70 -42.45
C GLY A 485 33.76 8.07 -41.81
N ASP A 486 32.87 8.48 -40.91
CA ASP A 486 32.96 9.76 -40.20
C ASP A 486 34.21 9.88 -39.32
N LEU A 487 34.62 8.81 -38.65
CA LEU A 487 35.84 8.79 -37.84
C LEU A 487 37.11 8.93 -38.70
N LEU A 488 37.19 8.19 -39.80
CA LEU A 488 38.35 8.24 -40.71
C LEU A 488 38.47 9.61 -41.39
N LEU A 489 37.34 10.24 -41.74
CA LEU A 489 37.26 11.63 -42.21
C LEU A 489 37.94 12.61 -41.24
N SER A 490 37.83 12.37 -39.92
CA SER A 490 38.44 13.21 -38.89
C SER A 490 39.94 12.96 -38.64
N LEU A 491 40.44 11.76 -38.96
CA LEU A 491 41.81 11.34 -38.69
C LEU A 491 42.78 11.66 -39.84
N ILE A 492 42.28 11.67 -41.08
CA ILE A 492 43.10 11.89 -42.28
C ILE A 492 43.11 13.37 -42.70
N GLY A 493 42.13 14.16 -42.23
CA GLY A 493 42.23 15.61 -42.14
C GLY A 493 42.05 16.38 -43.47
N GLY A 494 40.81 16.82 -43.71
CA GLY A 494 40.54 18.10 -44.41
C GLY A 494 39.70 18.03 -45.69
N HIS A 495 38.43 17.64 -45.59
CA HIS A 495 37.33 17.85 -46.56
C HIS A 495 37.75 17.85 -48.06
N ALA A 496 37.96 16.64 -48.59
CA ALA A 496 37.73 16.11 -49.96
C ALA A 496 38.59 14.83 -50.03
N ASP A 497 38.00 13.65 -50.30
CA ASP A 497 38.68 12.34 -50.58
C ASP A 497 37.86 11.09 -50.16
N HIS A 498 36.80 11.22 -49.35
CA HIS A 498 35.89 10.09 -49.10
C HIS A 498 34.79 10.08 -50.17
N VAL A 499 34.84 9.10 -51.06
CA VAL A 499 33.83 8.97 -52.11
C VAL A 499 32.53 8.44 -51.53
N ALA A 500 32.54 7.20 -51.02
CA ALA A 500 31.34 6.59 -50.47
C ALA A 500 31.65 5.41 -49.55
N THR A 501 30.72 5.18 -48.64
CA THR A 501 30.68 4.00 -47.76
C THR A 501 29.41 3.24 -48.06
N GLU A 502 29.51 1.97 -48.44
CA GLU A 502 28.33 1.14 -48.71
C GLU A 502 28.47 -0.30 -48.24
N HIS A 503 27.35 -1.02 -48.22
CA HIS A 503 27.32 -2.41 -47.79
C HIS A 503 26.30 -3.26 -48.57
N ARG A 504 26.59 -4.56 -48.67
CA ARG A 504 25.68 -5.56 -49.23
C ARG A 504 25.43 -6.66 -48.21
N VAL A 505 24.16 -6.90 -47.89
CA VAL A 505 23.73 -7.98 -47.01
C VAL A 505 23.09 -9.11 -47.82
N TRP A 506 23.47 -10.34 -47.51
CA TRP A 506 22.75 -11.53 -47.95
C TRP A 506 22.06 -12.19 -46.75
N THR A 507 20.73 -12.27 -46.82
CA THR A 507 19.90 -12.94 -45.81
C THR A 507 19.93 -14.46 -45.97
N PRO A 508 19.52 -15.24 -44.95
CA PRO A 508 19.44 -16.70 -45.05
C PRO A 508 18.59 -17.17 -46.24
N ALA A 509 17.45 -16.51 -46.50
CA ALA A 509 16.59 -16.82 -47.64
C ALA A 509 17.29 -16.59 -49.00
N GLN A 510 18.04 -15.48 -49.13
CA GLN A 510 18.82 -15.19 -50.33
C GLN A 510 19.96 -16.20 -50.51
N LEU A 511 20.71 -16.49 -49.44
CA LEU A 511 21.79 -17.48 -49.45
C LEU A 511 21.28 -18.90 -49.74
N ALA A 512 20.08 -19.26 -49.27
CA ALA A 512 19.46 -20.55 -49.57
C ALA A 512 19.20 -20.72 -51.07
N GLY A 513 18.77 -19.65 -51.75
CA GLY A 513 18.53 -19.62 -53.19
C GLY A 513 19.77 -19.64 -54.08
N LEU A 514 20.96 -19.35 -53.53
CA LEU A 514 22.22 -19.36 -54.27
C LEU A 514 22.79 -20.79 -54.41
N THR A 515 23.28 -21.12 -55.61
CA THR A 515 23.88 -22.43 -55.92
C THR A 515 25.40 -22.33 -56.15
N GLY A 516 26.05 -23.47 -56.42
CA GLY A 516 27.50 -23.52 -56.67
C GLY A 516 27.96 -22.86 -57.97
N SER A 517 27.06 -22.48 -58.88
CA SER A 517 27.42 -21.88 -60.20
C SER A 517 27.80 -20.40 -60.13
N GLY A 518 27.65 -19.76 -58.97
CA GLY A 518 27.90 -18.34 -58.78
C GLY A 518 26.73 -17.45 -59.25
N SER A 519 26.51 -16.34 -58.54
CA SER A 519 25.50 -15.34 -58.87
C SER A 519 26.12 -13.94 -58.86
N PRO A 520 25.94 -13.14 -59.92
CA PRO A 520 26.49 -11.80 -60.00
C PRO A 520 25.76 -10.85 -59.04
N PHE A 521 26.47 -9.84 -58.55
CA PHE A 521 25.93 -8.71 -57.81
C PHE A 521 26.72 -7.44 -58.15
N SER A 522 26.12 -6.28 -57.88
CA SER A 522 26.81 -4.99 -57.92
C SER A 522 26.46 -4.18 -56.67
N VAL A 523 27.37 -3.28 -56.28
CA VAL A 523 27.16 -2.29 -55.22
C VAL A 523 27.53 -0.92 -55.79
N ASP A 524 26.58 0.02 -55.74
CA ASP A 524 26.78 1.41 -56.13
C ASP A 524 27.39 2.19 -54.97
N LEU A 525 28.37 3.04 -55.25
CA LEU A 525 29.13 3.87 -54.31
C LEU A 525 29.09 5.30 -54.85
N ASN A 526 28.12 6.10 -54.41
CA ASN A 526 27.86 7.43 -54.97
C ASN A 526 28.20 8.53 -53.96
N GLY A 527 29.30 9.25 -54.20
CA GLY A 527 29.77 10.40 -53.42
C GLY A 527 29.26 11.75 -53.91
N GLY A 528 28.41 11.79 -54.93
CA GLY A 528 27.99 13.05 -55.55
C GLY A 528 29.14 13.72 -56.28
N GLY A 529 29.51 14.94 -55.87
CA GLY A 529 30.61 15.69 -56.50
C GLY A 529 32.00 15.11 -56.23
N GLU A 530 32.12 14.17 -55.30
CA GLU A 530 33.35 13.44 -54.93
C GLU A 530 33.48 12.11 -55.71
N GLY A 531 32.74 11.95 -56.82
CA GLY A 531 32.80 10.75 -57.67
C GLY A 531 31.71 9.69 -57.37
N HIS A 532 31.43 8.86 -58.38
CA HIS A 532 30.42 7.79 -58.33
C HIS A 532 30.96 6.54 -59.02
N TYR A 533 31.07 5.46 -58.25
CA TYR A 533 31.63 4.20 -58.70
C TYR A 533 30.68 3.03 -58.47
N ARG A 534 30.92 1.93 -59.16
CA ARG A 534 30.18 0.67 -59.01
C ARG A 534 31.14 -0.50 -58.89
N VAL A 535 30.99 -1.27 -57.82
CA VAL A 535 31.74 -2.53 -57.64
C VAL A 535 30.90 -3.69 -58.15
N HIS A 536 31.47 -4.46 -59.08
CA HIS A 536 30.87 -5.68 -59.62
C HIS A 536 31.52 -6.92 -58.97
N GLY A 537 30.73 -7.93 -58.66
CA GLY A 537 31.23 -9.17 -58.08
C GLY A 537 30.34 -10.39 -58.31
N THR A 538 30.84 -11.55 -57.89
CA THR A 538 30.15 -12.83 -57.96
C THR A 538 30.21 -13.54 -56.61
N ILE A 539 29.07 -13.96 -56.07
CA ILE A 539 28.97 -14.79 -54.85
C ILE A 539 28.67 -16.24 -55.20
N ARG A 540 29.34 -17.20 -54.54
CA ARG A 540 29.04 -18.64 -54.69
C ARG A 540 29.21 -19.40 -53.37
N ARG A 541 28.44 -20.49 -53.22
CA ARG A 541 28.66 -21.46 -52.15
C ARG A 541 29.83 -22.37 -52.52
N SER A 542 30.87 -22.41 -51.70
CA SER A 542 32.07 -23.21 -51.95
C SER A 542 32.00 -24.60 -51.30
N ARG A 543 31.39 -24.69 -50.11
CA ARG A 543 31.23 -25.95 -49.37
C ARG A 543 30.00 -25.90 -48.47
N ARG A 544 29.37 -27.04 -48.22
CA ARG A 544 28.32 -27.22 -47.19
C ARG A 544 28.72 -28.39 -46.29
N HIS A 545 28.63 -28.23 -44.97
CA HIS A 545 29.05 -29.24 -43.99
C HIS A 545 28.37 -29.04 -42.64
N GLN A 546 28.52 -30.00 -41.73
CA GLN A 546 27.88 -29.98 -40.43
C GLN A 546 28.90 -29.63 -39.33
N LEU A 547 28.53 -28.73 -38.41
CA LEU A 547 29.31 -28.32 -37.25
C LEU A 547 28.47 -28.60 -35.99
N GLY A 548 28.80 -29.66 -35.24
CA GLY A 548 27.94 -30.15 -34.16
C GLY A 548 26.57 -30.60 -34.70
N HIS A 549 25.48 -30.06 -34.16
CA HIS A 549 24.12 -30.30 -34.64
C HIS A 549 23.64 -29.33 -35.74
N VAL A 550 24.45 -28.32 -36.08
CA VAL A 550 24.06 -27.23 -37.00
C VAL A 550 24.63 -27.46 -38.41
N GLN A 551 23.80 -27.26 -39.44
CA GLN A 551 24.26 -27.24 -40.83
C GLN A 551 24.81 -25.86 -41.20
N VAL A 552 26.01 -25.84 -41.79
CA VAL A 552 26.74 -24.62 -42.14
C VAL A 552 27.26 -24.67 -43.59
N SER A 553 27.42 -23.50 -44.20
CA SER A 553 27.96 -23.32 -45.54
C SER A 553 29.15 -22.36 -45.54
N ASP A 554 30.13 -22.65 -46.38
CA ASP A 554 31.23 -21.75 -46.71
C ASP A 554 30.90 -21.02 -48.02
N TRP A 555 31.22 -19.73 -48.04
CA TRP A 555 30.90 -18.81 -49.13
C TRP A 555 32.14 -18.09 -49.63
N GLU A 556 32.16 -17.86 -50.94
CA GLU A 556 33.20 -17.11 -51.63
C GLU A 556 32.56 -15.95 -52.38
N VAL A 557 33.05 -14.73 -52.12
CA VAL A 557 32.65 -13.51 -52.82
C VAL A 557 33.87 -13.01 -53.59
N ARG A 558 33.80 -13.08 -54.93
CA ARG A 558 34.83 -12.55 -55.83
C ARG A 558 34.43 -11.14 -56.24
N LEU A 559 35.30 -10.15 -55.99
CA LEU A 559 35.15 -8.81 -56.54
C LEU A 559 35.82 -8.80 -57.91
N ASP A 560 35.04 -8.48 -58.94
CA ASP A 560 35.40 -8.63 -60.35
C ASP A 560 36.01 -7.34 -60.90
N ALA A 561 35.30 -6.22 -60.74
CA ALA A 561 35.74 -4.92 -61.25
C ALA A 561 35.19 -3.74 -60.43
N LEU A 562 35.95 -2.64 -60.40
CA LEU A 562 35.49 -1.31 -60.00
C LEU A 562 35.27 -0.50 -61.29
N GLU A 563 34.09 0.09 -61.45
CA GLU A 563 33.70 0.93 -62.59
C GLU A 563 33.53 2.37 -62.10
N ALA A 564 34.19 3.34 -62.71
CA ALA A 564 33.86 4.76 -62.53
C ALA A 564 32.61 5.07 -63.37
N VAL A 565 31.50 5.37 -62.71
CA VAL A 565 30.22 5.71 -63.36
C VAL A 565 30.20 7.18 -63.73
N GLU A 566 30.67 8.03 -62.82
CA GLU A 566 30.87 9.46 -62.97
C GLU A 566 32.10 9.82 -62.12
N GLU A 567 33.06 10.49 -62.73
CA GLU A 567 34.28 10.99 -62.09
C GLU A 567 33.97 12.19 -61.19
N SER A 568 34.89 12.55 -60.28
CA SER A 568 34.69 13.68 -59.37
C SER A 568 34.60 15.02 -60.14
N ASP A 569 33.79 15.97 -59.65
CA ASP A 569 33.44 17.18 -60.41
C ASP A 569 34.60 18.21 -60.46
N TRP A 570 35.42 18.31 -59.39
CA TRP A 570 36.62 19.16 -59.33
C TRP A 570 37.37 19.03 -58.00
N ASP A 571 38.63 18.57 -58.02
CA ASP A 571 39.50 18.61 -56.83
C ASP A 571 40.81 19.39 -57.03
N ARG A 572 40.87 20.57 -56.40
CA ARG A 572 42.05 21.42 -56.15
C ARG A 572 43.08 21.62 -57.29
N GLY A 573 42.72 21.43 -58.55
CA GLY A 573 43.52 21.79 -59.73
C GLY A 573 44.18 20.65 -60.51
N SER A 574 43.72 19.40 -60.33
CA SER A 574 44.10 18.20 -61.09
C SER A 574 42.85 17.43 -61.53
N ASP A 575 42.93 16.71 -62.65
CA ASP A 575 41.94 15.72 -63.14
C ASP A 575 42.37 14.26 -62.84
N SER A 576 43.51 14.07 -62.14
CA SER A 576 44.04 12.74 -61.82
C SER A 576 43.47 12.18 -60.52
N ASP A 577 42.50 11.27 -60.62
CA ASP A 577 41.92 10.54 -59.48
C ASP A 577 42.72 9.28 -59.11
N GLU A 578 43.08 9.09 -57.82
CA GLU A 578 43.72 7.84 -57.33
C GLU A 578 42.81 6.99 -56.40
N PRO A 579 41.68 6.42 -56.87
CA PRO A 579 40.79 5.70 -55.97
C PRO A 579 41.43 4.44 -55.37
N PHE A 580 41.09 4.14 -54.13
CA PHE A 580 41.39 2.87 -53.46
C PHE A 580 40.15 2.36 -52.70
N LEU A 581 39.97 1.04 -52.69
CA LEU A 581 38.78 0.38 -52.13
C LEU A 581 39.16 -0.52 -50.97
N ILE A 582 38.53 -0.30 -49.81
CA ILE A 582 38.56 -1.25 -48.70
C ILE A 582 37.33 -2.14 -48.82
N ALA A 583 37.52 -3.47 -48.79
CA ALA A 583 36.43 -4.43 -48.76
C ALA A 583 36.58 -5.40 -47.60
N MET A 584 35.46 -5.76 -46.97
CA MET A 584 35.44 -6.72 -45.88
C MET A 584 34.17 -7.57 -45.94
N LEU A 585 34.35 -8.88 -45.98
CA LEU A 585 33.27 -9.87 -45.90
C LEU A 585 33.21 -10.44 -44.49
N VAL A 586 32.06 -10.31 -43.85
CA VAL A 586 31.85 -10.71 -42.47
C VAL A 586 30.88 -11.89 -42.41
N ASN A 587 31.32 -13.00 -41.80
CA ASN A 587 30.39 -14.02 -41.31
C ASN A 587 29.82 -13.54 -39.98
N GLN A 588 28.54 -13.21 -40.01
CA GLN A 588 27.87 -12.62 -38.87
C GLN A 588 27.73 -13.58 -37.66
N ALA A 589 27.91 -14.89 -37.86
CA ALA A 589 27.76 -15.89 -36.80
C ALA A 589 29.08 -16.37 -36.17
N SER A 590 30.25 -16.22 -36.79
CA SER A 590 31.48 -16.93 -36.35
C SER A 590 32.67 -16.04 -35.99
N ARG A 591 32.46 -14.72 -35.88
CA ARG A 591 33.51 -13.71 -35.62
C ARG A 591 34.61 -13.63 -36.70
N THR A 592 34.44 -14.34 -37.82
CA THR A 592 35.42 -14.36 -38.91
C THR A 592 35.08 -13.30 -39.94
N ALA A 593 36.06 -12.45 -40.25
CA ALA A 593 35.98 -11.45 -41.31
C ALA A 593 37.21 -11.57 -42.20
N ASP A 594 36.99 -11.64 -43.52
CA ASP A 594 38.05 -11.61 -44.52
C ASP A 594 38.01 -10.25 -45.22
N HIS A 595 39.15 -9.58 -45.31
CA HIS A 595 39.22 -8.17 -45.68
C HIS A 595 40.42 -7.89 -46.58
N HIS A 596 40.30 -6.87 -47.42
CA HIS A 596 41.30 -6.52 -48.40
C HIS A 596 41.29 -5.03 -48.72
N LEU A 597 42.48 -4.48 -48.96
CA LEU A 597 42.69 -3.15 -49.52
C LEU A 597 43.07 -3.30 -51.00
N PHE A 598 42.27 -2.72 -51.88
CA PHE A 598 42.48 -2.68 -53.33
C PHE A 598 42.91 -1.29 -53.77
N GLY A 599 43.64 -1.21 -54.89
CA GLY A 599 44.22 0.03 -55.37
C GLY A 599 45.48 0.42 -54.58
N PRO A 600 45.92 1.69 -54.66
CA PRO A 600 45.32 2.76 -55.48
C PRO A 600 45.45 2.50 -56.98
N TRP A 601 44.59 3.11 -57.78
CA TRP A 601 44.73 3.14 -59.23
C TRP A 601 44.89 4.59 -59.68
N SER A 602 45.94 4.91 -60.40
CA SER A 602 46.10 6.24 -60.98
C SER A 602 45.13 6.48 -62.13
N ASP A 603 44.51 7.66 -62.16
CA ASP A 603 43.80 8.24 -63.31
C ASP A 603 42.62 7.35 -63.75
N VAL A 604 41.52 7.34 -62.97
CA VAL A 604 40.35 6.48 -63.24
C VAL A 604 39.16 7.30 -63.74
N ASP A 605 39.16 7.57 -65.04
CA ASP A 605 38.17 8.43 -65.68
C ASP A 605 36.76 7.83 -65.77
N THR A 606 35.77 8.70 -66.00
CA THR A 606 34.37 8.31 -66.26
C THR A 606 34.25 7.20 -67.32
N GLY A 607 33.65 6.07 -66.94
CA GLY A 607 33.43 4.91 -67.80
C GLY A 607 34.57 3.88 -67.79
N GLU A 608 35.70 4.16 -67.13
CA GLU A 608 36.79 3.20 -66.98
C GLU A 608 36.47 2.09 -65.97
N ARG A 609 37.04 0.91 -66.20
CA ARG A 609 36.91 -0.26 -65.31
C ARG A 609 38.27 -0.79 -64.90
N ARG A 610 38.48 -0.94 -63.59
CA ARG A 610 39.68 -1.53 -62.98
C ARG A 610 39.37 -2.93 -62.45
N GLY A 611 40.22 -3.90 -62.78
CA GLY A 611 40.05 -5.28 -62.31
C GLY A 611 40.45 -5.44 -60.85
N LEU A 612 39.57 -6.03 -60.03
CA LEU A 612 39.83 -6.30 -58.61
C LEU A 612 40.42 -7.72 -58.41
N GLY A 613 39.86 -8.72 -59.09
CA GLY A 613 40.44 -10.06 -59.25
C GLY A 613 40.65 -10.88 -57.97
N ARG A 614 40.05 -10.49 -56.83
CA ARG A 614 40.27 -11.14 -55.53
C ARG A 614 38.98 -11.73 -54.96
N THR A 615 39.12 -12.85 -54.26
CA THR A 615 38.04 -13.51 -53.52
C THR A 615 38.24 -13.33 -52.03
N VAL A 616 37.22 -12.80 -51.36
CA VAL A 616 37.06 -12.81 -49.90
C VAL A 616 36.15 -13.96 -49.51
N ARG A 617 36.43 -14.60 -48.37
CA ARG A 617 35.81 -15.87 -47.95
C ARG A 617 35.12 -15.75 -46.60
N ALA A 618 33.99 -16.43 -46.45
CA ALA A 618 33.31 -16.59 -45.18
C ALA A 618 33.08 -18.08 -44.91
N THR A 619 33.55 -18.57 -43.76
CA THR A 619 33.47 -19.99 -43.41
C THR A 619 32.51 -20.25 -42.26
N GLY A 620 31.77 -21.35 -42.31
CA GLY A 620 30.88 -21.79 -41.24
C GLY A 620 29.67 -20.87 -41.05
N VAL A 621 29.03 -20.44 -42.15
CA VAL A 621 27.80 -19.62 -42.09
C VAL A 621 26.61 -20.56 -41.87
N PRO A 622 25.85 -20.45 -40.75
CA PRO A 622 24.71 -21.31 -40.49
C PRO A 622 23.65 -21.20 -41.58
N ASP A 623 23.17 -22.33 -42.10
CA ASP A 623 22.26 -22.32 -43.26
C ASP A 623 20.89 -21.71 -42.96
N ARG A 624 20.42 -21.81 -41.70
CA ARG A 624 19.08 -21.36 -41.30
C ARG A 624 19.02 -19.88 -40.93
N HIS A 625 20.10 -19.34 -40.35
CA HIS A 625 20.09 -17.99 -39.73
C HIS A 625 21.35 -17.17 -40.01
N GLY A 626 22.33 -17.72 -40.74
CA GLY A 626 23.57 -17.03 -41.05
C GLY A 626 23.37 -15.91 -42.07
N HIS A 627 23.83 -14.72 -41.72
CA HIS A 627 23.91 -13.57 -42.60
C HIS A 627 25.35 -13.36 -43.09
N LEU A 628 25.49 -12.80 -44.28
CA LEU A 628 26.77 -12.30 -44.79
C LEU A 628 26.65 -10.82 -45.09
N THR A 629 27.62 -10.02 -44.65
CA THR A 629 27.73 -8.62 -45.04
C THR A 629 29.07 -8.37 -45.72
N LEU A 630 29.02 -7.80 -46.91
CA LEU A 630 30.17 -7.20 -47.58
C LEU A 630 30.13 -5.69 -47.33
N ALA A 631 31.05 -5.18 -46.52
CA ALA A 631 31.27 -3.76 -46.33
C ALA A 631 32.30 -3.25 -47.35
N LEU A 632 32.02 -2.11 -47.96
CA LEU A 632 32.85 -1.46 -48.97
C LEU A 632 33.05 0.01 -48.58
N GLN A 633 34.29 0.48 -48.70
CA GLN A 633 34.59 1.90 -48.52
C GLN A 633 35.55 2.35 -49.61
N LEU A 634 35.15 3.37 -50.36
CA LEU A 634 35.92 3.92 -51.45
C LEU A 634 36.42 5.31 -51.07
N TRP A 635 37.69 5.54 -51.39
CA TRP A 635 38.41 6.76 -51.12
C TRP A 635 39.14 7.18 -52.38
N GLU A 636 39.15 8.47 -52.65
CA GLU A 636 40.09 9.16 -53.52
C GLU A 636 41.26 9.63 -52.64
N SER A 637 42.44 9.83 -53.22
CA SER A 637 43.66 10.09 -52.44
C SER A 637 44.71 10.69 -53.33
N ASP A 638 44.65 12.00 -53.51
CA ASP A 638 45.66 12.74 -54.28
C ASP A 638 46.94 12.98 -53.45
N ASP A 639 46.82 13.16 -52.13
CA ASP A 639 47.91 13.55 -51.21
C ASP A 639 48.37 12.44 -50.21
N GLU A 640 47.61 11.36 -49.98
CA GLU A 640 48.04 10.31 -49.03
C GLU A 640 49.07 9.32 -49.60
N GLY A 641 50.30 9.47 -49.12
CA GLY A 641 51.33 8.44 -49.27
C GLY A 641 50.87 7.06 -48.75
N GLY A 642 51.47 5.99 -49.27
CA GLY A 642 51.13 4.61 -48.88
C GLY A 642 51.01 4.29 -47.37
N PRO A 643 51.70 4.97 -46.42
CA PRO A 643 51.44 4.85 -44.99
C PRO A 643 50.06 5.33 -44.53
N GLY A 644 49.53 6.42 -45.11
CA GLY A 644 48.20 6.97 -44.77
C GLY A 644 47.08 6.00 -45.13
N ARG A 645 47.10 5.47 -46.37
CA ARG A 645 46.16 4.45 -46.84
C ARG A 645 46.18 3.16 -46.00
N ARG A 646 47.37 2.73 -45.55
CA ARG A 646 47.49 1.58 -44.64
C ARG A 646 46.94 1.86 -43.25
N ASN A 647 47.13 3.08 -42.72
CA ASN A 647 46.55 3.47 -41.44
C ASN A 647 45.02 3.53 -41.53
N ALA A 648 44.46 4.10 -42.59
CA ALA A 648 43.02 4.11 -42.85
C ALA A 648 42.44 2.69 -42.87
N TYR A 649 43.11 1.78 -43.59
CA TYR A 649 42.74 0.36 -43.64
C TYR A 649 42.80 -0.33 -42.27
N GLN A 650 43.86 -0.11 -41.48
CA GLN A 650 43.99 -0.72 -40.17
C GLN A 650 42.98 -0.18 -39.17
N GLU A 651 42.71 1.13 -39.18
CA GLU A 651 41.73 1.75 -38.29
C GLU A 651 40.31 1.33 -38.69
N PHE A 652 40.01 1.19 -39.98
CA PHE A 652 38.75 0.62 -40.47
C PHE A 652 38.48 -0.78 -39.88
N ILE A 653 39.48 -1.67 -39.90
CA ILE A 653 39.32 -3.04 -39.37
C ILE A 653 39.13 -3.01 -37.85
N LYS A 654 39.97 -2.24 -37.15
CA LYS A 654 39.95 -2.16 -35.68
C LYS A 654 38.62 -1.60 -35.18
N GLU A 655 38.24 -0.44 -35.69
CA GLU A 655 37.02 0.27 -35.26
C GLU A 655 35.76 -0.52 -35.61
N PHE A 656 35.75 -1.22 -36.76
CA PHE A 656 34.65 -2.11 -37.12
C PHE A 656 34.51 -3.27 -36.15
N GLN A 657 35.62 -3.91 -35.80
CA GLN A 657 35.61 -5.02 -34.85
C GLN A 657 35.21 -4.58 -33.44
N GLU A 658 35.60 -3.38 -33.00
CA GLU A 658 35.23 -2.83 -31.70
C GLU A 658 33.74 -2.44 -31.63
N ARG A 659 33.21 -1.77 -32.66
CA ARG A 659 31.80 -1.31 -32.70
C ARG A 659 30.80 -2.45 -32.87
N THR A 660 31.17 -3.50 -33.58
CA THR A 660 30.29 -4.66 -33.80
C THR A 660 30.41 -5.73 -32.71
N ALA A 661 31.43 -5.66 -31.83
CA ALA A 661 31.66 -6.65 -30.78
C ALA A 661 30.49 -6.82 -29.79
N PRO A 662 29.84 -5.76 -29.27
CA PRO A 662 28.75 -5.91 -28.29
C PRO A 662 27.52 -6.61 -28.87
N ALA A 663 27.08 -6.20 -30.06
CA ALA A 663 25.94 -6.81 -30.74
C ALA A 663 26.22 -8.27 -31.13
N ARG A 664 27.48 -8.59 -31.45
CA ARG A 664 27.95 -9.94 -31.75
C ARG A 664 28.02 -10.82 -30.51
N ASP A 665 28.51 -10.30 -29.40
CA ASP A 665 28.62 -11.05 -28.15
C ASP A 665 27.21 -11.31 -27.58
N GLY A 666 26.28 -10.36 -27.68
CA GLY A 666 24.86 -10.57 -27.39
C GLY A 666 24.21 -11.62 -28.30
N PHE A 667 24.43 -11.55 -29.62
CA PHE A 667 23.94 -12.57 -30.55
C PHE A 667 24.46 -13.97 -30.21
N LEU A 668 25.74 -14.12 -29.85
CA LEU A 668 26.34 -15.42 -29.52
C LEU A 668 25.94 -15.96 -28.15
N ASP A 669 25.70 -15.09 -27.18
CA ASP A 669 25.20 -15.47 -25.86
C ASP A 669 23.77 -16.03 -25.99
N THR A 670 22.88 -15.31 -26.69
CA THR A 670 21.51 -15.75 -26.98
C THR A 670 21.46 -17.00 -27.85
N LEU A 671 22.36 -17.16 -28.83
CA LEU A 671 22.43 -18.38 -29.64
C LEU A 671 22.96 -19.58 -28.82
N GLY A 672 23.76 -19.32 -27.79
CA GLY A 672 24.18 -20.31 -26.80
C GLY A 672 23.04 -20.78 -25.89
N ARG A 673 22.11 -19.88 -25.54
CA ARG A 673 20.94 -20.17 -24.68
C ARG A 673 19.76 -20.80 -25.45
N SER A 674 19.48 -20.36 -26.67
CA SER A 674 18.42 -20.89 -27.57
C SER A 674 18.56 -22.36 -28.02
N LEU A 675 19.64 -23.05 -27.63
CA LEU A 675 19.83 -24.49 -27.88
C LEU A 675 19.28 -25.37 -26.73
N GLY A 676 18.77 -24.78 -25.64
CA GLY A 676 18.19 -25.47 -24.48
C GLY A 676 16.66 -25.29 -24.36
N SER A 677 15.87 -25.98 -25.19
CA SER A 677 14.40 -26.00 -25.04
C SER A 677 13.91 -26.89 -23.90
N ALA A 678 14.79 -27.74 -23.35
CA ALA A 678 14.47 -28.59 -22.22
C ALA A 678 14.70 -27.84 -20.90
N TRP A 679 13.72 -27.89 -20.01
CA TRP A 679 13.74 -27.19 -18.73
C TRP A 679 13.69 -28.17 -17.57
N THR A 680 14.64 -28.13 -16.65
CA THR A 680 14.67 -29.02 -15.49
C THR A 680 14.13 -28.32 -14.25
N VAL A 681 12.91 -28.70 -13.86
CA VAL A 681 12.21 -28.15 -12.69
C VAL A 681 12.50 -29.02 -11.46
N GLU A 682 13.19 -28.47 -10.47
CA GLU A 682 13.43 -29.13 -9.18
C GLU A 682 12.14 -29.21 -8.35
N ARG A 683 11.35 -28.13 -8.33
CA ARG A 683 10.13 -28.06 -7.53
C ARG A 683 9.04 -27.23 -8.21
N LEU A 684 7.80 -27.72 -8.13
CA LEU A 684 6.59 -27.01 -8.50
C LEU A 684 5.63 -27.06 -7.32
N GLU A 685 5.36 -25.90 -6.71
CA GLU A 685 4.34 -25.73 -5.68
C GLU A 685 3.17 -24.91 -6.23
N ALA A 686 1.94 -25.30 -5.90
CA ALA A 686 0.75 -24.51 -6.19
C ALA A 686 -0.07 -24.30 -4.92
N HIS A 687 -0.31 -23.04 -4.58
CA HIS A 687 -1.20 -22.62 -3.50
C HIS A 687 -2.45 -22.03 -4.11
N THR A 688 -3.62 -22.43 -3.63
CA THR A 688 -4.90 -21.92 -4.12
C THR A 688 -5.59 -21.07 -3.06
N TYR A 689 -6.22 -19.99 -3.52
CA TYR A 689 -6.91 -19.03 -2.68
C TYR A 689 -8.29 -18.75 -3.25
N GLY A 690 -9.34 -18.81 -2.43
CA GLY A 690 -10.73 -18.56 -2.84
C GLY A 690 -11.32 -17.43 -2.01
N PHE A 691 -11.79 -16.36 -2.66
CA PHE A 691 -12.34 -15.17 -2.02
C PHE A 691 -13.86 -15.19 -2.15
N SER A 692 -14.57 -15.48 -1.05
CA SER A 692 -16.02 -15.47 -1.02
C SER A 692 -16.59 -14.08 -0.74
N PRO A 693 -17.75 -13.71 -1.35
CA PRO A 693 -18.39 -12.41 -1.13
C PRO A 693 -18.69 -12.10 0.34
N ASP A 694 -18.88 -13.12 1.17
CA ASP A 694 -19.11 -13.01 2.62
C ASP A 694 -17.86 -12.61 3.42
N GLY A 695 -16.71 -12.41 2.76
CA GLY A 695 -15.44 -12.06 3.39
C GLY A 695 -14.65 -13.27 3.89
N THR A 696 -15.03 -14.49 3.52
CA THR A 696 -14.26 -15.70 3.80
C THR A 696 -13.18 -15.91 2.76
N VAL A 697 -11.93 -16.08 3.21
CA VAL A 697 -10.80 -16.52 2.39
C VAL A 697 -10.53 -17.99 2.66
N ARG A 698 -10.62 -18.81 1.62
CA ARG A 698 -10.14 -20.20 1.61
C ARG A 698 -8.71 -20.22 1.11
N TYR A 699 -7.82 -20.96 1.75
CA TYR A 699 -6.42 -21.03 1.35
C TYR A 699 -5.85 -22.42 1.62
N GLY A 700 -4.85 -22.82 0.82
CA GLY A 700 -4.12 -24.05 1.08
C GLY A 700 -3.12 -24.40 -0.01
N ARG A 701 -2.13 -25.20 0.36
CA ARG A 701 -1.19 -25.79 -0.61
C ARG A 701 -1.87 -26.97 -1.32
N SER A 702 -2.15 -26.80 -2.61
CA SER A 702 -2.85 -27.79 -3.43
C SER A 702 -1.92 -28.71 -4.22
N LEU A 703 -0.64 -28.33 -4.40
CA LEU A 703 0.36 -29.13 -5.10
C LEU A 703 1.77 -28.86 -4.52
N ASP A 704 2.57 -29.91 -4.38
CA ASP A 704 4.02 -29.84 -4.12
C ASP A 704 4.67 -31.08 -4.76
N VAL A 705 5.32 -30.89 -5.90
CA VAL A 705 5.89 -31.98 -6.70
C VAL A 705 7.28 -31.61 -7.20
N ARG A 706 8.03 -32.64 -7.65
CA ARG A 706 9.33 -32.48 -8.32
C ARG A 706 9.20 -32.98 -9.76
N PRO A 707 8.91 -32.10 -10.75
CA PRO A 707 8.64 -32.53 -12.11
C PRO A 707 9.86 -33.17 -12.80
N GLY A 708 11.07 -32.67 -12.54
CA GLY A 708 12.25 -33.01 -13.35
C GLY A 708 12.20 -32.31 -14.71
N THR A 709 12.91 -32.85 -15.70
CA THR A 709 13.02 -32.25 -17.04
C THR A 709 11.70 -32.28 -17.80
N ILE A 710 11.29 -31.12 -18.33
CA ILE A 710 10.15 -30.88 -19.22
C ILE A 710 10.73 -30.48 -20.58
N GLU A 711 10.57 -31.34 -21.58
CA GLU A 711 11.12 -31.14 -22.92
C GLU A 711 10.42 -29.97 -23.64
N GLY A 712 11.11 -29.34 -24.60
CA GLY A 712 10.50 -28.32 -25.46
C GLY A 712 9.28 -28.88 -26.21
N GLY A 713 8.15 -28.18 -26.11
CA GLY A 713 6.86 -28.62 -26.64
C GLY A 713 6.08 -29.60 -25.74
N GLU A 714 6.64 -30.02 -24.60
CA GLU A 714 5.96 -30.92 -23.67
C GLU A 714 4.89 -30.19 -22.85
N THR A 715 3.78 -30.88 -22.58
CA THR A 715 2.70 -30.41 -21.69
C THR A 715 2.50 -31.41 -20.57
N ARG A 716 2.55 -30.94 -19.33
CA ARG A 716 2.33 -31.75 -18.11
C ARG A 716 1.11 -31.28 -17.35
N ARG A 717 0.46 -32.22 -16.64
CA ARG A 717 -0.80 -32.00 -15.92
C ARG A 717 -0.73 -32.59 -14.53
N TRP A 718 -1.25 -31.87 -13.55
CA TRP A 718 -1.34 -32.30 -12.16
C TRP A 718 -2.71 -31.98 -11.57
N ARG A 719 -3.21 -32.85 -10.70
CA ARG A 719 -4.43 -32.59 -9.93
C ARG A 719 -4.12 -31.73 -8.72
N LEU A 720 -4.95 -30.72 -8.49
CA LEU A 720 -4.88 -29.84 -7.33
C LEU A 720 -5.73 -30.40 -6.18
N GLY A 721 -5.16 -30.41 -4.97
CA GLY A 721 -5.83 -30.86 -3.75
C GLY A 721 -6.85 -29.85 -3.21
N VAL A 722 -7.91 -30.36 -2.58
CA VAL A 722 -9.06 -29.60 -2.03
C VAL A 722 -8.98 -29.35 -0.51
N ASN A 723 -7.81 -29.54 0.10
CA ASN A 723 -7.64 -29.35 1.54
C ASN A 723 -7.37 -27.87 1.83
N HIS A 724 -8.45 -27.09 1.99
CA HIS A 724 -8.38 -25.67 2.33
C HIS A 724 -8.75 -25.41 3.79
N GLU A 725 -8.03 -24.48 4.38
CA GLU A 725 -8.44 -23.80 5.61
C GLU A 725 -9.24 -22.55 5.23
N SER A 726 -10.02 -22.03 6.17
CA SER A 726 -10.85 -20.84 5.95
C SER A 726 -10.74 -19.85 7.09
N VAL A 727 -10.58 -18.57 6.75
CA VAL A 727 -10.61 -17.46 7.70
C VAL A 727 -11.64 -16.44 7.21
N SER A 728 -12.54 -16.02 8.10
CA SER A 728 -13.61 -15.06 7.76
C SER A 728 -13.33 -13.70 8.37
N TRP A 729 -13.45 -12.66 7.55
CA TRP A 729 -13.32 -11.27 7.97
C TRP A 729 -14.67 -10.56 7.90
N THR A 730 -15.28 -10.31 9.08
CA THR A 730 -16.65 -9.79 9.22
C THR A 730 -16.74 -8.28 9.54
N GLY A 731 -15.80 -7.46 9.05
CA GLY A 731 -15.78 -5.98 9.11
C GLY A 731 -16.65 -5.30 10.18
N ARG A 732 -16.10 -5.07 11.38
CA ARG A 732 -16.74 -4.26 12.44
C ARG A 732 -15.88 -3.03 12.74
N ALA A 733 -16.41 -1.96 13.34
CA ALA A 733 -15.59 -0.81 13.74
C ALA A 733 -14.51 -1.16 14.78
N CYS A 734 -13.39 -0.40 14.82
CA CYS A 734 -12.46 -0.40 15.96
C CYS A 734 -13.15 0.23 17.19
N PRO A 735 -12.88 -0.24 18.41
CA PRO A 735 -13.27 0.51 19.60
C PRO A 735 -12.41 1.77 19.74
N ARG A 736 -13.04 2.93 19.81
CA ARG A 736 -12.56 4.08 20.60
C ARG A 736 -13.77 4.61 21.38
N ASP A 737 -13.74 4.43 22.70
CA ASP A 737 -14.44 5.28 23.66
C ASP A 737 -13.41 6.38 24.04
N GLU A 738 -13.75 7.65 24.22
CA GLU A 738 -14.29 8.24 25.45
C GLU A 738 -14.77 9.69 25.23
N LEU A 739 -15.91 10.05 25.81
CA LEU A 739 -16.19 11.42 26.28
C LEU A 739 -16.48 11.32 27.76
N ARG A 740 -16.13 12.39 28.46
CA ARG A 740 -16.27 12.49 29.90
C ARG A 740 -17.03 13.78 30.24
N ARG A 741 -17.95 13.65 31.20
CA ARG A 741 -18.86 14.67 31.77
C ARG A 741 -18.08 15.54 32.76
N LEU A 742 -18.23 16.87 32.75
CA LEU A 742 -17.47 17.75 33.65
C LEU A 742 -18.16 19.10 33.87
N ASP A 743 -18.71 19.46 35.04
CA ASP A 743 -19.13 20.86 35.34
C ASP A 743 -17.92 21.69 35.81
N THR A 744 -17.15 22.19 34.86
CA THR A 744 -15.90 22.92 35.07
C THR A 744 -16.04 24.40 35.38
N ASP A 745 -17.18 25.02 35.10
CA ASP A 745 -17.39 26.45 35.36
C ASP A 745 -18.37 26.74 36.51
N GLY A 746 -19.00 25.70 37.05
CA GLY A 746 -19.85 25.76 38.23
C GLY A 746 -21.22 26.38 37.94
N ASP A 747 -21.63 26.48 36.67
CA ASP A 747 -22.94 26.98 36.28
C ASP A 747 -24.07 25.94 36.45
N GLY A 748 -23.70 24.70 36.79
CA GLY A 748 -24.62 23.58 37.01
C GLY A 748 -25.00 22.82 35.74
N ALA A 749 -24.46 23.20 34.58
CA ALA A 749 -24.47 22.43 33.35
C ALA A 749 -23.13 21.67 33.21
N GLY A 750 -23.16 20.50 32.57
CA GLY A 750 -21.94 19.75 32.31
C GLY A 750 -21.27 20.19 31.01
N GLU A 751 -19.97 20.44 31.05
CA GLU A 751 -19.08 20.46 29.88
C GLU A 751 -18.69 19.05 29.41
N ILE A 752 -18.20 19.06 28.17
CA ILE A 752 -17.77 17.94 27.36
C ILE A 752 -16.26 18.10 27.14
N LEU A 753 -15.46 17.17 27.68
CA LEU A 753 -14.00 17.14 27.45
C LEU A 753 -13.69 16.43 26.14
N VAL A 754 -13.13 17.18 25.20
CA VAL A 754 -12.68 16.74 23.88
C VAL A 754 -11.16 16.64 23.87
N SER A 755 -10.61 15.57 23.31
CA SER A 755 -9.17 15.46 23.01
C SER A 755 -8.93 15.17 21.53
N SER A 756 -7.84 15.69 20.99
CA SER A 756 -7.45 15.54 19.58
C SER A 756 -5.92 15.55 19.45
N PRO A 757 -5.35 15.14 18.31
CA PRO A 757 -3.91 15.27 18.07
C PRO A 757 -3.37 16.72 18.19
N TRP A 758 -4.23 17.73 18.13
CA TRP A 758 -3.83 19.12 18.36
C TRP A 758 -3.70 19.45 19.84
N GLY A 759 -4.51 18.84 20.72
CA GLY A 759 -4.61 19.19 22.13
C GLY A 759 -6.00 18.88 22.71
N VAL A 760 -6.33 19.53 23.83
CA VAL A 760 -7.56 19.32 24.59
C VAL A 760 -8.49 20.54 24.54
N GLY A 761 -9.80 20.31 24.66
CA GLY A 761 -10.79 21.36 24.78
C GLY A 761 -11.99 20.98 25.64
N LEU A 762 -12.62 21.97 26.25
CA LEU A 762 -13.89 21.84 26.98
C LEU A 762 -14.99 22.54 26.17
N LEU A 763 -16.07 21.82 25.87
CA LEU A 763 -17.25 22.36 25.21
C LEU A 763 -18.39 22.48 26.22
N GLY A 764 -19.00 23.66 26.32
CA GLY A 764 -20.16 23.94 27.16
C GLY A 764 -21.23 24.70 26.40
N ASP A 765 -22.50 24.51 26.73
CA ASP A 765 -23.62 25.24 26.11
C ASP A 765 -23.61 26.72 26.56
N ASP A 766 -23.83 27.66 25.63
CA ASP A 766 -23.92 29.10 25.95
C ASP A 766 -25.37 29.58 26.22
N GLY A 767 -26.33 28.66 26.14
CA GLY A 767 -27.74 28.89 26.46
C GLY A 767 -28.56 29.58 25.36
N ASN A 768 -27.97 29.97 24.22
CA ASN A 768 -28.69 30.62 23.11
C ASN A 768 -28.29 30.15 21.69
N ALA A 769 -27.12 29.54 21.48
CA ALA A 769 -26.58 29.26 20.15
C ALA A 769 -25.92 27.87 19.96
N GLY A 770 -25.84 27.03 20.99
CA GLY A 770 -25.31 25.65 20.91
C GLY A 770 -24.03 25.45 21.73
N LEU A 771 -23.34 24.33 21.49
CA LEU A 771 -22.08 24.03 22.18
C LEU A 771 -20.99 25.03 21.77
N THR A 772 -20.37 25.66 22.76
CA THR A 772 -19.28 26.61 22.60
C THR A 772 -18.03 26.11 23.30
N SER A 773 -16.86 26.36 22.72
CA SER A 773 -15.61 26.02 23.39
C SER A 773 -15.34 26.98 24.55
N ARG A 774 -15.29 26.43 25.76
CA ARG A 774 -15.01 27.16 27.00
C ARG A 774 -13.52 27.28 27.27
N SER A 775 -12.77 26.21 27.03
CA SER A 775 -11.31 26.17 27.23
C SER A 775 -10.65 25.35 26.13
N MET A 776 -9.43 25.72 25.72
CA MET A 776 -8.62 24.94 24.79
C MET A 776 -7.13 25.08 25.10
N ALA A 777 -6.39 23.99 24.93
CA ALA A 777 -4.94 24.00 25.04
C ALA A 777 -4.30 23.08 24.00
N PRO A 778 -3.35 23.57 23.18
CA PRO A 778 -2.59 22.71 22.29
C PRO A 778 -1.65 21.79 23.07
N ASN A 779 -1.25 20.68 22.44
CA ASN A 779 -0.16 19.83 22.91
C ASN A 779 1.12 20.65 23.16
N GLY A 780 1.83 20.31 24.23
CA GLY A 780 3.00 21.05 24.72
C GLY A 780 2.65 22.22 25.66
N THR A 781 1.37 22.53 25.89
CA THR A 781 0.97 23.56 26.87
C THR A 781 1.17 23.05 28.30
N ALA A 782 1.96 23.76 29.09
CA ALA A 782 2.23 23.39 30.48
C ALA A 782 1.24 24.06 31.44
N PHE A 783 0.63 23.25 32.31
CA PHE A 783 -0.22 23.64 33.42
C PHE A 783 0.34 23.04 34.71
N GLY A 784 1.22 23.79 35.38
CA GLY A 784 1.92 23.27 36.56
C GLY A 784 2.99 22.25 36.20
N ALA A 785 2.93 21.07 36.81
CA ALA A 785 3.75 19.90 36.51
C ALA A 785 3.19 19.05 35.36
N TRP A 786 1.89 19.17 35.05
CA TRP A 786 1.29 18.56 33.87
C TRP A 786 1.59 19.38 32.61
N THR A 787 1.95 18.70 31.53
CA THR A 787 2.05 19.28 30.19
C THR A 787 1.14 18.48 29.29
N VAL A 788 0.23 19.14 28.58
CA VAL A 788 -0.73 18.49 27.68
C VAL A 788 0.04 17.72 26.62
N ASP A 789 -0.17 16.42 26.58
CA ASP A 789 0.34 15.53 25.55
C ASP A 789 -0.73 14.47 25.29
N THR A 790 -1.68 14.76 24.41
CA THR A 790 -2.80 13.85 24.11
C THR A 790 -2.36 12.51 23.50
N SER A 791 -1.10 12.33 23.12
CA SER A 791 -0.57 11.04 22.68
C SER A 791 -0.25 10.11 23.87
N ALA A 792 0.23 10.70 24.97
CA ALA A 792 0.66 10.01 26.18
C ALA A 792 -0.36 10.08 27.32
N ASP A 793 -1.13 11.17 27.39
CA ASP A 793 -2.10 11.43 28.43
C ASP A 793 -3.24 10.41 28.38
N ARG A 794 -3.68 9.99 29.57
CA ARG A 794 -4.88 9.21 29.78
C ARG A 794 -5.75 9.96 30.77
N PHE A 795 -6.94 10.37 30.32
CA PHE A 795 -7.92 11.04 31.16
C PHE A 795 -8.64 9.99 32.02
N GLY A 796 -8.86 10.31 33.28
CA GLY A 796 -9.42 9.46 34.32
C GLY A 796 -10.81 9.95 34.76
N PRO A 797 -11.35 9.44 35.88
CA PRO A 797 -12.69 9.83 36.32
C PRO A 797 -12.81 11.34 36.53
N SER A 798 -14.03 11.85 36.36
CA SER A 798 -14.38 13.25 36.64
C SER A 798 -15.28 13.37 37.87
N GLY A 799 -15.16 14.49 38.58
CA GLY A 799 -15.91 14.78 39.81
C GLY A 799 -15.25 15.87 40.65
N ARG A 800 -15.84 16.17 41.81
CA ARG A 800 -15.34 17.14 42.78
C ARG A 800 -14.37 16.48 43.76
N PHE A 801 -13.15 16.22 43.30
CA PHE A 801 -12.12 15.54 44.09
C PHE A 801 -11.43 16.45 45.12
N ASP A 802 -11.21 17.72 44.75
CA ASP A 802 -10.67 18.78 45.59
C ASP A 802 -11.81 19.72 46.05
N PRO A 803 -12.15 19.74 47.34
CA PRO A 803 -13.22 20.57 47.87
C PRO A 803 -12.86 22.06 47.92
N THR A 804 -11.61 22.44 47.65
CA THR A 804 -11.18 23.85 47.66
C THR A 804 -11.62 24.61 46.40
N VAL A 805 -12.00 23.90 45.34
CA VAL A 805 -12.61 24.49 44.14
C VAL A 805 -14.06 24.01 43.98
N PRO A 806 -15.00 24.91 43.64
CA PRO A 806 -16.43 24.58 43.60
C PRO A 806 -16.89 23.97 42.27
N VAL A 807 -15.98 23.41 41.47
CA VAL A 807 -16.20 22.88 40.11
C VAL A 807 -15.68 21.45 39.99
N ASP A 808 -16.18 20.70 39.02
CA ASP A 808 -15.70 19.36 38.70
C ASP A 808 -14.28 19.40 38.10
N GLN A 809 -13.57 18.30 38.31
CA GLN A 809 -12.18 18.11 37.93
C GLN A 809 -12.03 16.75 37.27
N VAL A 810 -10.93 16.53 36.55
CA VAL A 810 -10.61 15.28 35.90
C VAL A 810 -9.22 14.81 36.32
N TRP A 811 -9.08 13.52 36.58
CA TRP A 811 -7.76 12.93 36.75
C TRP A 811 -7.05 12.81 35.41
N VAL A 812 -5.75 13.07 35.36
CA VAL A 812 -4.93 12.89 34.15
C VAL A 812 -3.68 12.13 34.53
N ARG A 813 -3.39 11.06 33.82
CA ARG A 813 -2.07 10.43 33.88
C ARG A 813 -1.30 10.76 32.63
N GLY A 814 -0.21 11.46 32.83
CA GLY A 814 0.79 11.69 31.80
C GLY A 814 2.17 11.20 32.24
N PRO A 815 3.19 11.42 31.41
CA PRO A 815 4.58 11.08 31.72
C PRO A 815 5.08 11.68 33.03
N ALA A 816 4.60 12.87 33.42
CA ALA A 816 5.04 13.56 34.63
C ALA A 816 4.52 12.94 35.94
N GLY A 817 3.44 12.17 35.91
CA GLY A 817 2.77 11.74 37.12
C GLY A 817 1.26 11.55 36.96
N LEU A 818 0.56 11.58 38.09
CA LEU A 818 -0.90 11.59 38.17
C LEU A 818 -1.34 12.98 38.65
N SER A 819 -2.16 13.66 37.86
CA SER A 819 -2.61 15.03 38.09
C SER A 819 -4.13 15.09 38.24
N VAL A 820 -4.61 16.09 38.96
CA VAL A 820 -6.02 16.50 38.97
C VAL A 820 -6.11 17.87 38.33
N VAL A 821 -6.93 17.99 37.30
CA VAL A 821 -7.01 19.20 36.48
C VAL A 821 -8.45 19.66 36.34
N THR A 822 -8.64 20.96 36.13
CA THR A 822 -9.95 21.58 35.89
C THR A 822 -9.84 22.65 34.82
N GLY A 823 -10.96 23.15 34.33
CA GLY A 823 -11.03 24.31 33.45
C GLY A 823 -10.83 25.60 34.25
N ASP A 824 -10.12 26.58 33.67
CA ASP A 824 -9.89 27.90 34.26
C ASP A 824 -10.02 28.97 33.17
N GLY A 825 -11.25 29.44 32.95
CA GLY A 825 -11.56 30.37 31.86
C GLY A 825 -11.18 29.76 30.49
N PRO A 826 -10.37 30.45 29.64
CA PRO A 826 -10.00 29.91 28.33
C PRO A 826 -8.97 28.76 28.38
N GLY A 827 -8.41 28.43 29.55
CA GLY A 827 -7.36 27.43 29.73
C GLY A 827 -7.72 26.33 30.74
N PHE A 828 -6.70 25.56 31.15
CA PHE A 828 -6.82 24.55 32.19
C PHE A 828 -5.95 24.94 33.39
N ALA A 829 -6.24 24.35 34.55
CA ALA A 829 -5.42 24.47 35.74
C ALA A 829 -5.17 23.09 36.35
N GLU A 830 -3.92 22.81 36.69
CA GLU A 830 -3.59 21.66 37.54
C GLU A 830 -3.77 22.05 39.01
N LEU A 831 -4.59 21.28 39.71
CA LEU A 831 -4.93 21.51 41.12
C LEU A 831 -4.12 20.66 42.07
N ALA A 832 -3.78 19.43 41.68
CA ALA A 832 -2.97 18.52 42.49
C ALA A 832 -2.12 17.63 41.58
N HIS A 833 -0.96 17.25 42.08
CA HIS A 833 -0.02 16.42 41.35
C HIS A 833 0.64 15.39 42.27
N LEU A 834 0.75 14.16 41.77
CA LEU A 834 1.55 13.09 42.34
C LEU A 834 2.65 12.75 41.33
N PRO A 835 3.92 13.08 41.61
CA PRO A 835 5.00 12.85 40.66
C PRO A 835 5.27 11.36 40.48
N GLU A 836 5.79 11.01 39.30
CA GLU A 836 6.18 9.64 38.97
C GLU A 836 7.13 9.07 40.05
N GLY A 837 6.73 7.98 40.70
CA GLY A 837 7.51 7.27 41.71
C GLY A 837 7.24 7.63 43.18
N ALA A 838 6.36 8.59 43.50
CA ALA A 838 6.08 9.05 44.87
C ALA A 838 5.15 8.15 45.72
N GLU A 839 5.13 6.85 45.43
CA GLU A 839 4.30 5.72 45.91
C GLU A 839 3.81 4.98 44.65
N ARG A 840 3.89 3.64 44.64
CA ARG A 840 3.54 2.82 43.48
C ARG A 840 2.05 2.91 43.18
N VAL A 841 1.68 3.84 42.30
CA VAL A 841 0.42 3.89 41.57
C VAL A 841 0.79 3.73 40.09
N GLU A 842 0.87 2.48 39.63
CA GLU A 842 1.02 2.16 38.21
C GLU A 842 -0.36 2.22 37.55
N LEU A 843 -0.54 3.03 36.50
CA LEU A 843 -1.68 2.86 35.62
C LEU A 843 -1.38 1.72 34.65
N VAL A 844 -2.15 0.64 34.72
CA VAL A 844 -2.05 -0.47 33.76
C VAL A 844 -2.90 -0.14 32.54
N PRO A 845 -2.38 -0.27 31.30
CA PRO A 845 -3.20 -0.19 30.11
C PRO A 845 -4.18 -1.36 30.05
N GLY A 846 -5.49 -1.10 29.93
CA GLY A 846 -6.41 -2.07 29.34
C GLY A 846 -7.60 -2.59 30.14
N ARG A 847 -7.93 -2.07 31.33
CA ARG A 847 -9.26 -2.28 31.95
C ARG A 847 -9.67 -1.09 32.83
N GLU A 848 -10.56 -0.24 32.32
CA GLU A 848 -11.23 0.79 33.10
C GLU A 848 -12.08 0.17 34.21
N LEU A 849 -11.97 0.72 35.43
CA LEU A 849 -13.04 0.68 36.41
C LEU A 849 -13.95 1.87 36.16
N ARG A 850 -15.17 1.59 35.75
CA ARG A 850 -16.27 2.56 35.76
C ARG A 850 -16.64 2.83 37.22
N ALA A 851 -16.05 3.83 37.85
CA ALA A 851 -16.72 4.51 38.95
C ALA A 851 -17.80 5.39 38.32
N GLY A 852 -19.05 5.24 38.77
CA GLY A 852 -20.13 6.15 38.39
C GLY A 852 -19.83 7.59 38.80
N PRO A 853 -20.67 8.54 38.37
CA PRO A 853 -20.51 9.95 38.71
C PRO A 853 -20.78 10.17 40.21
N GLY A 854 -19.75 10.58 40.95
CA GLY A 854 -19.86 11.12 42.32
C GLY A 854 -20.12 10.07 43.39
N GLY A 855 -19.06 9.47 43.94
CA GLY A 855 -19.17 8.53 45.05
C GLY A 855 -18.41 8.99 46.27
N TRP A 856 -19.15 9.34 47.31
CA TRP A 856 -18.61 9.70 48.62
C TRP A 856 -18.15 8.43 49.34
N LEU A 857 -17.02 7.87 48.94
CA LEU A 857 -16.53 6.59 49.48
C LEU A 857 -16.08 6.72 50.94
N VAL A 858 -15.58 7.90 51.32
CA VAL A 858 -14.95 8.13 52.62
C VAL A 858 -15.70 9.20 53.42
N GLU A 859 -16.09 10.30 52.77
CA GLU A 859 -16.75 11.44 53.39
C GLU A 859 -17.83 12.01 52.46
N ALA A 860 -19.01 12.30 53.01
CA ALA A 860 -20.09 12.94 52.26
C ALA A 860 -19.65 14.31 51.72
N GLN A 861 -20.11 14.64 50.50
CA GLN A 861 -19.85 15.89 49.76
C GLN A 861 -18.43 16.02 49.17
N ARG A 862 -17.67 14.92 49.09
CA ARG A 862 -16.33 14.89 48.47
C ARG A 862 -16.17 13.63 47.62
N ASP A 863 -15.81 13.80 46.36
CA ASP A 863 -15.61 12.66 45.48
C ASP A 863 -14.23 12.03 45.70
N ASP A 864 -14.19 10.70 45.64
CA ASP A 864 -12.97 9.92 45.65
C ASP A 864 -12.85 9.13 44.34
N ALA A 865 -11.63 8.95 43.85
CA ALA A 865 -11.32 8.17 42.66
C ALA A 865 -10.76 6.80 43.02
N VAL A 866 -11.29 5.77 42.36
CA VAL A 866 -10.86 4.38 42.56
C VAL A 866 -9.91 3.96 41.46
N PHE A 867 -8.78 3.40 41.85
CA PHE A 867 -7.75 2.88 40.94
C PHE A 867 -7.47 1.41 41.26
N LEU A 868 -7.57 0.56 40.26
CA LEU A 868 -7.15 -0.84 40.35
C LEU A 868 -5.92 -1.03 39.47
N THR A 869 -4.82 -1.41 40.10
CA THR A 869 -3.53 -1.68 39.50
C THR A 869 -3.24 -3.18 39.53
N ASP A 870 -2.16 -3.63 38.91
CA ASP A 870 -1.76 -5.04 38.96
C ASP A 870 -1.48 -5.55 40.38
N ASP A 871 -1.23 -4.65 41.33
CA ASP A 871 -0.79 -4.94 42.68
C ASP A 871 -1.72 -4.46 43.79
N ALA A 872 -2.70 -3.59 43.51
CA ALA A 872 -3.56 -3.00 44.53
C ALA A 872 -4.89 -2.44 44.00
N LEU A 873 -5.86 -2.33 44.91
CA LEU A 873 -7.04 -1.47 44.80
C LEU A 873 -6.83 -0.26 45.72
N SER A 874 -6.82 0.95 45.16
CA SER A 874 -6.57 2.21 45.88
C SER A 874 -7.73 3.18 45.70
N VAL A 875 -8.07 3.90 46.76
CA VAL A 875 -9.02 5.02 46.76
C VAL A 875 -8.22 6.30 47.00
N LEU A 876 -8.28 7.24 46.06
CA LEU A 876 -7.53 8.49 46.08
C LEU A 876 -8.47 9.70 46.10
N GLY A 877 -8.11 10.75 46.82
CA GLY A 877 -8.74 12.07 46.74
C GLY A 877 -7.72 13.17 46.48
N ALA A 878 -8.15 14.42 46.39
CA ALA A 878 -7.26 15.58 46.24
C ALA A 878 -7.59 16.68 47.25
N ASP A 879 -6.59 17.34 47.85
CA ASP A 879 -6.78 18.41 48.84
C ASP A 879 -5.71 19.49 48.71
N GLY A 880 -6.09 20.70 48.32
CA GLY A 880 -5.26 21.89 48.45
C GLY A 880 -3.86 21.75 47.85
N GLY A 881 -3.76 21.16 46.65
CA GLY A 881 -2.48 20.95 45.98
C GLY A 881 -1.95 19.52 45.98
N ARG A 882 -2.58 18.57 46.69
CA ARG A 882 -2.00 17.23 46.94
C ARG A 882 -2.98 16.11 46.64
N VAL A 883 -2.46 15.03 46.04
CA VAL A 883 -3.15 13.74 45.95
C VAL A 883 -3.03 13.02 47.30
N LEU A 884 -4.13 12.47 47.80
CA LEU A 884 -4.22 11.79 49.09
C LEU A 884 -4.68 10.34 48.90
N LEU A 885 -3.92 9.40 49.44
CA LEU A 885 -4.37 8.01 49.56
C LEU A 885 -5.37 7.89 50.71
N ARG A 886 -6.59 7.45 50.42
CA ARG A 886 -7.69 7.30 51.39
C ARG A 886 -7.85 5.89 51.91
N ALA A 887 -7.70 4.92 51.02
CA ALA A 887 -7.71 3.51 51.35
C ALA A 887 -6.88 2.73 50.32
N ARG A 888 -6.27 1.63 50.74
CA ARG A 888 -5.55 0.72 49.85
C ARG A 888 -5.72 -0.71 50.34
N ALA A 889 -5.90 -1.61 49.39
CA ALA A 889 -5.76 -3.04 49.58
C ALA A 889 -4.78 -3.59 48.55
N VAL A 890 -3.85 -4.45 48.96
CA VAL A 890 -2.85 -5.04 48.05
C VAL A 890 -3.24 -6.45 47.61
N ALA A 891 -2.62 -6.94 46.54
CA ALA A 891 -2.84 -8.29 46.03
C ALA A 891 -2.62 -9.35 47.12
N GLY A 892 -3.60 -10.24 47.28
CA GLY A 892 -3.63 -11.28 48.30
C GLY A 892 -4.14 -10.84 49.67
N GLU A 893 -4.46 -9.55 49.87
CA GLU A 893 -5.06 -9.06 51.11
C GLU A 893 -6.49 -9.58 51.28
N ASP A 894 -6.82 -10.04 52.49
CA ASP A 894 -8.18 -10.48 52.83
C ASP A 894 -9.02 -9.29 53.31
N LEU A 895 -10.02 -8.93 52.51
CA LEU A 895 -10.92 -7.81 52.77
C LEU A 895 -12.08 -8.18 53.70
N GLY A 896 -12.05 -9.34 54.35
CA GLY A 896 -13.16 -9.83 55.18
C GLY A 896 -13.91 -10.98 54.53
N GLY A 897 -13.16 -11.98 54.05
CA GLY A 897 -13.66 -13.14 53.33
C GLY A 897 -13.67 -12.98 51.80
N TRP A 898 -12.90 -12.03 51.27
CA TRP A 898 -12.58 -11.89 49.84
C TRP A 898 -11.08 -11.62 49.75
N THR A 899 -10.34 -12.53 49.12
CA THR A 899 -8.91 -12.31 48.87
C THR A 899 -8.77 -11.48 47.61
N LEU A 900 -8.30 -10.24 47.71
CA LEU A 900 -8.17 -9.37 46.54
C LEU A 900 -7.17 -9.97 45.52
N ASP A 901 -7.63 -10.21 44.29
CA ASP A 901 -6.77 -10.50 43.14
C ASP A 901 -6.95 -9.39 42.10
N PRO A 902 -6.12 -8.33 42.13
CA PRO A 902 -6.30 -7.16 41.28
C PRO A 902 -6.21 -7.45 39.77
N ARG A 903 -5.65 -8.61 39.38
CA ARG A 903 -5.56 -9.03 37.97
C ARG A 903 -6.81 -9.74 37.48
N ALA A 904 -7.53 -10.39 38.39
CA ALA A 904 -8.73 -11.16 38.09
C ALA A 904 -10.03 -10.42 38.45
N ASP A 905 -10.01 -9.68 39.56
CA ASP A 905 -11.14 -8.91 40.07
C ASP A 905 -11.38 -7.65 39.25
N ARG A 906 -12.62 -7.17 39.24
CA ARG A 906 -13.05 -5.93 38.59
C ARG A 906 -14.01 -5.18 39.50
N VAL A 907 -13.85 -3.87 39.64
CA VAL A 907 -14.91 -3.00 40.17
C VAL A 907 -15.94 -2.76 39.06
N VAL A 908 -17.15 -3.26 39.24
CA VAL A 908 -18.20 -3.27 38.19
C VAL A 908 -19.29 -2.22 38.43
N ALA A 909 -19.43 -1.73 39.67
CA ALA A 909 -20.34 -0.65 40.03
C ALA A 909 -19.84 0.07 41.29
N ALA A 910 -20.32 1.30 41.49
CA ALA A 910 -20.19 2.06 42.73
C ALA A 910 -21.50 2.81 43.02
N GLY A 911 -21.85 2.98 44.30
CA GLY A 911 -23.03 3.72 44.74
C GLY A 911 -23.41 3.42 46.19
N ASP A 912 -24.27 4.25 46.79
CA ASP A 912 -24.90 4.02 48.11
C ASP A 912 -25.89 2.83 48.07
N LEU A 913 -25.34 1.62 48.26
CA LEU A 913 -26.06 0.34 48.17
C LEU A 913 -26.69 -0.05 49.51
N ASP A 914 -26.13 0.43 50.64
CA ASP A 914 -26.67 0.18 51.98
C ASP A 914 -27.58 1.32 52.50
N GLY A 915 -27.58 2.47 51.84
CA GLY A 915 -28.44 3.63 52.10
C GLY A 915 -27.97 4.50 53.26
N ASP A 916 -26.67 4.50 53.58
CA ASP A 916 -26.09 5.30 54.66
C ASP A 916 -25.50 6.64 54.20
N GLY A 917 -25.56 6.91 52.90
CA GLY A 917 -25.08 8.14 52.27
C GLY A 917 -23.60 8.14 51.94
N LEU A 918 -22.90 7.01 52.10
CA LEU A 918 -21.58 6.77 51.52
C LEU A 918 -21.68 5.70 50.43
N ASP A 919 -20.76 5.76 49.48
CA ASP A 919 -20.75 4.81 48.37
C ASP A 919 -20.03 3.51 48.74
N GLU A 920 -20.55 2.39 48.23
CA GLU A 920 -19.88 1.10 48.20
C GLU A 920 -19.38 0.76 46.81
N LEU A 921 -18.31 -0.03 46.74
CA LEU A 921 -17.79 -0.62 45.51
C LEU A 921 -18.31 -2.05 45.35
N VAL A 922 -18.64 -2.43 44.12
CA VAL A 922 -18.98 -3.81 43.77
C VAL A 922 -17.82 -4.46 43.05
N LEU A 923 -17.20 -5.45 43.67
CA LEU A 923 -16.20 -6.32 43.05
C LEU A 923 -16.85 -7.53 42.40
N HIS A 924 -16.37 -7.88 41.21
CA HIS A 924 -16.70 -9.11 40.48
C HIS A 924 -15.42 -9.87 40.13
N GLY A 925 -15.40 -11.16 40.41
CA GLY A 925 -14.25 -12.02 40.14
C GLY A 925 -14.59 -13.50 40.33
N ALA A 926 -13.59 -14.39 40.26
CA ALA A 926 -13.80 -15.83 40.41
C ALA A 926 -14.44 -16.22 41.77
N GLN A 927 -14.32 -15.35 42.78
CA GLN A 927 -14.92 -15.52 44.11
C GLN A 927 -16.41 -15.10 44.17
N GLY A 928 -16.98 -14.62 43.07
CA GLY A 928 -18.38 -14.21 42.96
C GLY A 928 -18.56 -12.69 42.90
N LEU A 929 -19.43 -12.14 43.74
CA LEU A 929 -19.66 -10.70 43.86
C LEU A 929 -19.42 -10.24 45.30
N ALA A 930 -18.75 -9.11 45.50
CA ALA A 930 -18.55 -8.53 46.82
C ALA A 930 -18.89 -7.03 46.82
N MET A 931 -19.55 -6.59 47.87
CA MET A 931 -19.76 -5.19 48.20
C MET A 931 -18.67 -4.77 49.18
N VAL A 932 -17.89 -3.75 48.83
CA VAL A 932 -16.72 -3.30 49.56
C VAL A 932 -16.91 -1.84 49.96
N LYS A 933 -16.76 -1.56 51.24
CA LYS A 933 -16.89 -0.23 51.84
C LYS A 933 -15.56 0.21 52.45
N VAL A 934 -15.27 1.51 52.45
CA VAL A 934 -14.14 2.04 53.21
C VAL A 934 -14.59 2.26 54.66
N VAL A 935 -13.92 1.59 55.60
CA VAL A 935 -14.18 1.74 57.05
C VAL A 935 -12.86 2.06 57.74
N ASP A 936 -12.77 3.25 58.35
CA ASP A 936 -11.57 3.76 59.01
C ASP A 936 -10.30 3.72 58.12
N GLY A 937 -10.46 4.02 56.83
CA GLY A 937 -9.36 4.01 55.83
C GLY A 937 -8.97 2.62 55.31
N VAL A 938 -9.75 1.58 55.62
CA VAL A 938 -9.51 0.20 55.16
C VAL A 938 -10.68 -0.29 54.33
N LEU A 939 -10.40 -0.94 53.20
CA LEU A 939 -11.41 -1.58 52.36
C LEU A 939 -11.91 -2.86 53.03
N ARG A 940 -13.23 -2.97 53.25
CA ARG A 940 -13.87 -4.12 53.89
C ARG A 940 -15.07 -4.61 53.10
N VAL A 941 -15.15 -5.92 52.91
CA VAL A 941 -16.33 -6.60 52.39
C VAL A 941 -17.43 -6.52 53.43
N VAL A 942 -18.54 -5.91 53.03
CA VAL A 942 -19.74 -5.71 53.85
C VAL A 942 -20.88 -6.66 53.43
N ALA A 943 -20.90 -7.10 52.18
CA ALA A 943 -21.77 -8.18 51.70
C ALA A 943 -21.09 -8.96 50.57
N ARG A 944 -21.41 -10.25 50.43
CA ARG A 944 -20.84 -11.09 49.36
C ARG A 944 -21.80 -12.15 48.85
N LEU A 945 -21.54 -12.61 47.65
CA LEU A 945 -22.31 -13.57 46.89
C LEU A 945 -21.36 -14.62 46.34
N HIS A 946 -21.52 -15.86 46.77
CA HIS A 946 -20.61 -16.94 46.39
C HIS A 946 -20.99 -17.56 45.04
N PRO A 947 -20.01 -18.16 44.32
CA PRO A 947 -20.30 -18.98 43.15
C PRO A 947 -21.26 -20.12 43.53
N GLY A 948 -22.26 -20.36 42.69
CA GLY A 948 -23.28 -21.40 42.89
C GLY A 948 -24.37 -21.05 43.91
N GLN A 949 -24.36 -19.85 44.50
CA GLN A 949 -25.44 -19.40 45.38
C GLN A 949 -26.68 -19.05 44.55
N ASP A 950 -27.84 -19.62 44.92
CA ASP A 950 -29.13 -19.30 44.29
C ASP A 950 -29.70 -18.00 44.89
N LEU A 951 -30.05 -17.09 43.99
CA LEU A 951 -30.61 -15.77 44.31
C LEU A 951 -32.10 -15.65 44.02
N GLY A 952 -32.75 -16.76 43.64
CA GLY A 952 -34.13 -16.74 43.14
C GLY A 952 -34.23 -16.24 41.70
N LEU A 953 -33.11 -16.24 40.96
CA LEU A 953 -33.01 -15.79 39.57
C LEU A 953 -33.23 -16.93 38.55
N GLY A 954 -33.45 -18.16 39.01
CA GLY A 954 -33.69 -19.33 38.15
C GLY A 954 -32.43 -20.14 37.83
N ASP A 955 -31.23 -19.53 37.89
CA ASP A 955 -29.93 -20.20 37.80
C ASP A 955 -29.01 -19.78 38.96
N PRO A 956 -28.10 -20.68 39.43
CA PRO A 956 -27.07 -20.31 40.40
C PRO A 956 -26.10 -19.26 39.82
N LEU A 957 -25.54 -18.40 40.67
CA LEU A 957 -24.52 -17.43 40.23
C LEU A 957 -23.29 -18.17 39.67
N ASP A 958 -23.06 -18.09 38.36
CA ASP A 958 -21.81 -18.48 37.72
C ASP A 958 -20.98 -17.21 37.41
N PRO A 959 -19.87 -16.96 38.14
CA PRO A 959 -19.07 -15.76 37.96
C PRO A 959 -18.49 -15.60 36.54
N GLU A 960 -18.32 -16.68 35.77
CA GLU A 960 -17.77 -16.63 34.41
C GLU A 960 -18.83 -16.22 33.37
N LEU A 961 -20.11 -16.46 33.66
CA LEU A 961 -21.23 -16.21 32.74
C LEU A 961 -22.08 -14.99 33.11
N VAL A 962 -21.87 -14.45 34.30
CA VAL A 962 -22.59 -13.28 34.81
C VAL A 962 -21.99 -11.98 34.28
N ARG A 963 -22.85 -11.11 33.76
CA ARG A 963 -22.53 -9.70 33.48
C ARG A 963 -23.16 -8.82 34.53
N VAL A 964 -22.38 -7.90 35.10
CA VAL A 964 -22.86 -6.94 36.09
C VAL A 964 -22.97 -5.56 35.44
N GLY A 965 -24.13 -4.93 35.59
CA GLY A 965 -24.43 -3.57 35.13
C GLY A 965 -24.19 -2.52 36.23
N PRO A 966 -24.48 -1.24 35.95
CA PRO A 966 -24.28 -0.16 36.91
C PRO A 966 -25.25 -0.26 38.11
N ALA A 967 -24.91 0.46 39.19
CA ALA A 967 -25.80 0.64 40.32
C ALA A 967 -26.88 1.70 39.99
N ALA A 968 -28.15 1.40 40.26
CA ALA A 968 -29.30 2.23 39.89
C ALA A 968 -30.42 2.12 40.94
N ASP A 969 -31.32 3.10 41.01
CA ASP A 969 -32.52 3.08 41.85
C ASP A 969 -33.77 2.77 41.01
N LEU A 970 -33.94 1.49 40.65
CA LEU A 970 -35.06 1.08 39.78
C LEU A 970 -36.43 1.17 40.47
N ARG A 971 -36.47 1.42 41.79
CA ARG A 971 -37.68 1.50 42.61
C ARG A 971 -38.03 2.92 43.06
N ALA A 972 -37.17 3.91 42.78
CA ALA A 972 -37.27 5.26 43.32
C ALA A 972 -37.37 5.26 44.86
N SER A 973 -36.59 4.39 45.50
CA SER A 973 -36.57 4.19 46.95
C SER A 973 -35.51 5.04 47.67
N GLY A 974 -34.60 5.66 46.91
CA GLY A 974 -33.39 6.30 47.42
C GLY A 974 -32.26 5.32 47.76
N ARG A 975 -32.44 4.01 47.53
CA ARG A 975 -31.40 2.99 47.67
C ARG A 975 -31.03 2.44 46.31
N LEU A 976 -29.73 2.25 46.09
CA LEU A 976 -29.23 1.66 44.85
C LEU A 976 -29.22 0.14 44.94
N GLY A 977 -29.51 -0.49 43.81
CA GLY A 977 -29.28 -1.90 43.56
C GLY A 977 -28.44 -2.11 42.31
N VAL A 978 -28.01 -3.33 42.09
CA VAL A 978 -27.12 -3.69 40.99
C VAL A 978 -27.84 -4.61 40.02
N LEU A 979 -27.79 -4.28 38.73
CA LEU A 979 -28.30 -5.16 37.70
C LEU A 979 -27.31 -6.29 37.40
N VAL A 980 -27.80 -7.53 37.37
CA VAL A 980 -27.02 -8.73 37.12
C VAL A 980 -27.70 -9.52 36.01
N THR A 981 -26.95 -9.85 34.96
CA THR A 981 -27.44 -10.61 33.81
C THR A 981 -26.78 -11.98 33.78
N THR A 982 -27.59 -13.03 33.77
CA THR A 982 -27.16 -14.41 33.53
C THR A 982 -27.56 -14.82 32.10
N PRO A 983 -27.16 -16.02 31.63
CA PRO A 983 -27.65 -16.56 30.36
C PRO A 983 -29.17 -16.73 30.26
N ALA A 984 -29.91 -16.68 31.36
CA ALA A 984 -31.35 -16.90 31.40
C ALA A 984 -32.17 -15.70 31.87
N VAL A 985 -31.57 -14.74 32.59
CA VAL A 985 -32.33 -13.69 33.29
C VAL A 985 -31.57 -12.36 33.42
N HIS A 986 -32.30 -11.25 33.39
CA HIS A 986 -31.86 -10.01 34.02
C HIS A 986 -32.45 -9.95 35.43
N GLY A 987 -31.58 -9.90 36.45
CA GLY A 987 -31.94 -9.78 37.84
C GLY A 987 -31.48 -8.44 38.41
N PHE A 988 -32.27 -7.84 39.29
CA PHE A 988 -31.88 -6.67 40.05
C PHE A 988 -31.66 -7.08 41.51
N LEU A 989 -30.43 -6.87 41.98
CA LEU A 989 -29.99 -7.23 43.31
C LEU A 989 -29.95 -6.00 44.21
N GLU A 990 -30.61 -6.09 45.35
CA GLU A 990 -30.55 -5.06 46.39
C GLU A 990 -30.05 -5.69 47.69
N LEU A 991 -29.54 -4.84 48.59
CA LEU A 991 -29.13 -5.27 49.92
C LEU A 991 -30.32 -5.26 50.88
N GLU A 992 -30.71 -6.44 51.36
CA GLU A 992 -31.71 -6.61 52.42
C GLU A 992 -31.09 -7.34 53.62
N ASP A 993 -31.18 -6.74 54.82
CA ASP A 993 -30.64 -7.29 56.07
C ASP A 993 -29.14 -7.71 55.97
N GLY A 994 -28.33 -6.94 55.24
CA GLY A 994 -26.91 -7.21 55.04
C GLY A 994 -26.62 -8.37 54.08
N ARG A 995 -27.58 -8.78 53.25
CA ARG A 995 -27.41 -9.81 52.23
C ARG A 995 -27.96 -9.35 50.88
N TRP A 996 -27.26 -9.73 49.82
CA TRP A 996 -27.76 -9.57 48.46
C TRP A 996 -29.01 -10.43 48.23
N ARG A 997 -30.06 -9.82 47.70
CA ARG A 997 -31.27 -10.51 47.25
C ARG A 997 -31.72 -9.99 45.91
N SER A 998 -32.19 -10.89 45.06
CA SER A 998 -32.97 -10.47 43.90
C SER A 998 -34.31 -9.94 44.38
N THR A 999 -34.60 -8.70 44.01
CA THR A 999 -35.88 -8.07 44.33
C THR A 999 -36.75 -7.93 43.09
N ALA A 1000 -36.16 -7.90 41.88
CA ALA A 1000 -36.87 -7.95 40.62
C ALA A 1000 -36.10 -8.74 39.56
N TYR A 1001 -36.80 -9.34 38.60
CA TYR A 1001 -36.17 -10.04 37.48
C TYR A 1001 -37.03 -10.03 36.21
N ALA A 1002 -36.39 -10.32 35.07
CA ALA A 1002 -37.00 -10.53 33.77
C ALA A 1002 -36.30 -11.70 33.05
N ASN A 1003 -37.07 -12.71 32.68
CA ASN A 1003 -36.55 -13.94 32.05
C ASN A 1003 -36.35 -13.73 30.54
N HIS A 1004 -35.34 -14.35 29.97
CA HIS A 1004 -35.14 -14.40 28.52
C HIS A 1004 -36.39 -14.89 27.79
N ASP A 1005 -36.67 -14.32 26.62
CA ASP A 1005 -37.82 -14.62 25.77
C ASP A 1005 -39.20 -14.35 26.43
N THR A 1006 -39.23 -13.58 27.53
CA THR A 1006 -40.48 -13.11 28.13
C THR A 1006 -40.76 -11.66 27.75
N ARG A 1007 -42.03 -11.29 27.80
CA ARG A 1007 -42.49 -9.93 27.54
C ARG A 1007 -42.72 -9.20 28.87
N ALA A 1008 -42.06 -8.07 29.04
CA ALA A 1008 -42.12 -7.23 30.23
C ALA A 1008 -42.62 -5.83 29.85
N GLY A 1009 -43.94 -5.70 29.67
CA GLY A 1009 -44.55 -4.53 29.02
C GLY A 1009 -44.41 -4.61 27.50
N ASP A 1010 -43.84 -3.59 26.87
CA ASP A 1010 -43.52 -3.60 25.43
C ASP A 1010 -42.12 -4.13 25.12
N TRP A 1011 -41.26 -4.27 26.15
CA TRP A 1011 -39.96 -4.90 26.04
C TRP A 1011 -40.06 -6.42 25.92
N VAL A 1012 -39.48 -6.98 24.85
CA VAL A 1012 -39.19 -8.41 24.75
C VAL A 1012 -37.76 -8.63 25.23
N VAL A 1013 -37.64 -9.39 26.30
CA VAL A 1013 -36.38 -9.56 27.03
C VAL A 1013 -35.44 -10.48 26.27
N ASP A 1014 -34.35 -9.92 25.77
CA ASP A 1014 -33.26 -10.66 25.14
C ASP A 1014 -31.98 -10.45 25.94
N VAL A 1015 -31.72 -11.38 26.87
CA VAL A 1015 -30.53 -11.31 27.74
C VAL A 1015 -29.20 -11.36 26.99
N ARG A 1016 -29.18 -11.59 25.67
CA ARG A 1016 -27.97 -11.55 24.84
C ARG A 1016 -27.81 -10.23 24.10
N ALA A 1017 -28.92 -9.56 23.78
CA ALA A 1017 -28.93 -8.36 22.96
C ALA A 1017 -29.28 -7.08 23.74
N ASP A 1018 -29.94 -7.21 24.88
CA ASP A 1018 -30.31 -6.09 25.75
C ASP A 1018 -29.05 -5.41 26.31
N ARG A 1019 -29.05 -4.09 26.21
CA ARG A 1019 -27.99 -3.21 26.68
C ARG A 1019 -28.54 -2.23 27.70
N PHE A 1020 -27.80 -2.07 28.79
CA PHE A 1020 -28.12 -1.11 29.83
C PHE A 1020 -27.16 0.06 29.73
N GLY A 1021 -27.74 1.24 29.54
CA GLY A 1021 -27.02 2.50 29.36
C GLY A 1021 -26.56 3.11 30.67
N PRO A 1022 -26.10 4.37 30.65
CA PRO A 1022 -25.69 5.08 31.85
C PRO A 1022 -26.86 5.40 32.78
N VAL A 1023 -26.54 5.61 34.06
CA VAL A 1023 -27.48 5.91 35.15
C VAL A 1023 -27.56 7.42 35.38
N GLY A 1024 -28.76 7.96 35.57
CA GLY A 1024 -28.95 9.38 35.87
C GLY A 1024 -30.40 9.80 36.08
N PRO A 1025 -30.66 11.10 36.30
CA PRO A 1025 -32.01 11.60 36.54
C PRO A 1025 -32.83 11.62 35.25
N LEU A 1026 -33.58 10.55 35.01
CA LEU A 1026 -34.41 10.39 33.81
C LEU A 1026 -35.85 10.79 34.07
N ARG A 1027 -36.44 10.30 35.16
CA ARG A 1027 -37.87 10.46 35.43
C ARG A 1027 -38.24 10.39 36.91
N ARG A 1028 -37.71 9.42 37.65
CA ARG A 1028 -38.21 9.04 38.98
C ARG A 1028 -37.20 9.30 40.09
N SER A 1029 -35.92 9.08 39.80
CA SER A 1029 -34.82 9.21 40.75
C SER A 1029 -33.62 9.83 40.07
N ASP A 1030 -32.63 10.25 40.85
CA ASP A 1030 -31.32 10.67 40.33
C ASP A 1030 -30.51 9.52 39.68
N HIS A 1031 -31.00 8.29 39.78
CA HIS A 1031 -30.29 7.06 39.44
C HIS A 1031 -31.14 6.10 38.61
N ASP A 1032 -31.93 6.62 37.67
CA ASP A 1032 -32.70 5.80 36.75
C ASP A 1032 -31.78 5.16 35.69
N LEU A 1033 -32.12 3.94 35.24
CA LEU A 1033 -31.31 3.18 34.27
C LEU A 1033 -31.96 3.15 32.90
N TRP A 1034 -31.21 3.52 31.86
CA TRP A 1034 -31.69 3.41 30.48
C TRP A 1034 -31.54 1.98 29.94
N LEU A 1035 -32.55 1.49 29.22
CA LEU A 1035 -32.59 0.21 28.52
C LEU A 1035 -32.64 0.45 27.00
N SER A 1036 -31.79 -0.28 26.29
CA SER A 1036 -31.86 -0.43 24.83
C SER A 1036 -31.88 -1.91 24.46
N SER A 1037 -32.96 -2.35 23.83
CA SER A 1037 -33.23 -3.71 23.36
C SER A 1037 -33.46 -3.69 21.85
N PRO A 1038 -33.29 -4.81 21.12
CA PRO A 1038 -33.71 -4.90 19.72
C PRO A 1038 -35.18 -4.55 19.46
N THR A 1039 -36.02 -4.66 20.50
CA THR A 1039 -37.46 -4.44 20.39
C THR A 1039 -37.95 -3.14 21.03
N THR A 1040 -37.19 -2.58 21.97
CA THR A 1040 -37.66 -1.47 22.80
C THR A 1040 -36.51 -0.62 23.32
N ILE A 1041 -36.72 0.68 23.40
CA ILE A 1041 -35.89 1.61 24.18
C ILE A 1041 -36.72 2.21 25.29
N GLY A 1042 -36.17 2.47 26.48
CA GLY A 1042 -36.92 3.06 27.58
C GLY A 1042 -36.15 3.13 28.87
N VAL A 1043 -36.83 3.50 29.96
CA VAL A 1043 -36.27 3.53 31.31
C VAL A 1043 -36.60 2.20 31.99
N LEU A 1044 -35.57 1.47 32.44
CA LEU A 1044 -35.76 0.24 33.17
C LEU A 1044 -36.27 0.55 34.58
N VAL A 1045 -37.28 -0.18 35.01
CA VAL A 1045 -37.92 0.01 36.32
C VAL A 1045 -38.28 -1.33 36.94
N ALA A 1046 -38.27 -1.38 38.28
CA ALA A 1046 -38.70 -2.55 39.04
C ALA A 1046 -40.13 -2.34 39.56
N ASP A 1047 -41.10 -3.10 39.02
CA ASP A 1047 -42.48 -3.14 39.51
C ASP A 1047 -42.74 -4.45 40.25
N GLY A 1048 -42.84 -4.38 41.58
CA GLY A 1048 -42.88 -5.56 42.43
C GLY A 1048 -41.64 -6.45 42.24
N TYR A 1049 -41.86 -7.69 41.77
CA TYR A 1049 -40.80 -8.68 41.47
C TYR A 1049 -40.41 -8.72 39.99
N HIS A 1050 -40.93 -7.82 39.17
CA HIS A 1050 -40.70 -7.82 37.72
C HIS A 1050 -39.90 -6.60 37.28
N LEU A 1051 -38.87 -6.82 36.46
CA LEU A 1051 -38.26 -5.75 35.70
C LEU A 1051 -39.13 -5.45 34.49
N THR A 1052 -39.38 -4.17 34.22
CA THR A 1052 -40.18 -3.70 33.09
C THR A 1052 -39.54 -2.46 32.48
N ALA A 1053 -39.92 -2.13 31.25
CA ALA A 1053 -39.50 -0.89 30.59
C ALA A 1053 -40.64 0.14 30.64
N GLU A 1054 -40.40 1.27 31.28
CA GLU A 1054 -41.28 2.44 31.27
C GLU A 1054 -40.82 3.47 30.22
N CYS A 1055 -41.71 4.34 29.74
CA CYS A 1055 -41.43 5.27 28.63
C CYS A 1055 -40.87 4.55 27.40
N CYS A 1056 -41.41 3.37 27.11
CA CYS A 1056 -40.89 2.51 26.07
C CYS A 1056 -41.31 2.98 24.68
N HIS A 1057 -40.38 2.93 23.73
CA HIS A 1057 -40.67 3.11 22.31
C HIS A 1057 -40.18 1.89 21.52
N PRO A 1058 -40.99 1.34 20.59
CA PRO A 1058 -40.52 0.29 19.70
C PRO A 1058 -39.33 0.76 18.87
N VAL A 1059 -38.30 -0.08 18.79
CA VAL A 1059 -37.16 0.18 17.89
C VAL A 1059 -37.61 0.06 16.43
N GLY A 1060 -37.22 1.02 15.59
CA GLY A 1060 -37.66 1.11 14.19
C GLY A 1060 -38.98 1.86 13.97
N GLU A 1061 -39.71 2.22 15.02
CA GLU A 1061 -40.83 3.17 14.91
C GLU A 1061 -40.34 4.59 15.20
N MET A 1062 -40.79 5.55 14.39
CA MET A 1062 -40.44 6.96 14.54
C MET A 1062 -41.18 7.55 15.74
N PHE A 1063 -40.47 8.23 16.65
CA PHE A 1063 -41.10 9.16 17.59
C PHE A 1063 -40.65 10.58 17.29
N ASP A 1064 -41.62 11.50 17.33
CA ASP A 1064 -41.53 12.83 16.74
C ASP A 1064 -41.05 12.75 15.27
N ASP A 1065 -39.77 13.04 15.02
CA ASP A 1065 -39.13 13.01 13.69
C ASP A 1065 -37.74 12.33 13.73
N TRP A 1066 -37.52 11.41 14.68
CA TRP A 1066 -36.29 10.62 14.80
C TRP A 1066 -36.62 9.15 15.07
N THR A 1067 -35.80 8.23 14.54
CA THR A 1067 -36.05 6.78 14.63
C THR A 1067 -34.89 6.10 15.36
N PRO A 1068 -35.14 5.45 16.51
CA PRO A 1068 -34.12 4.66 17.19
C PRO A 1068 -33.86 3.37 16.40
N THR A 1069 -32.58 3.03 16.26
CA THR A 1069 -32.08 1.79 15.64
C THR A 1069 -31.44 0.89 16.70
N PRO A 1070 -31.28 -0.43 16.45
CA PRO A 1070 -30.60 -1.33 17.38
C PRO A 1070 -29.16 -0.91 17.76
N ASP A 1071 -28.49 -0.11 16.92
CA ASP A 1071 -27.13 0.38 17.13
C ASP A 1071 -27.07 1.76 17.81
N THR A 1072 -28.22 2.33 18.16
CA THR A 1072 -28.28 3.64 18.82
C THR A 1072 -27.55 3.60 20.17
N ARG A 1073 -26.62 4.54 20.36
CA ARG A 1073 -25.90 4.74 21.62
C ARG A 1073 -26.57 5.83 22.45
N TYR A 1074 -26.58 5.66 23.77
CA TYR A 1074 -27.24 6.58 24.70
C TYR A 1074 -26.27 7.06 25.78
N GLY A 1075 -26.33 8.36 26.10
CA GLY A 1075 -25.69 8.99 27.25
C GLY A 1075 -26.71 9.77 28.07
N VAL A 1076 -26.57 9.83 29.39
CA VAL A 1076 -27.51 10.52 30.29
C VAL A 1076 -26.77 11.65 31.01
N GLY A 1077 -27.33 12.86 30.99
CA GLY A 1077 -26.79 14.05 31.67
C GLY A 1077 -27.62 14.47 32.89
N ARG A 1078 -27.07 15.31 33.77
CA ARG A 1078 -27.86 16.05 34.77
C ARG A 1078 -28.19 17.38 34.10
N ALA A 1079 -29.48 17.73 34.14
CA ALA A 1079 -30.02 19.05 33.85
C ALA A 1079 -29.27 19.90 32.80
N VAL A 1080 -29.65 19.79 31.52
CA VAL A 1080 -29.34 20.85 30.55
C VAL A 1080 -30.45 21.90 30.68
N GLN A 1081 -30.13 23.12 31.10
CA GLN A 1081 -31.08 24.24 31.30
C GLN A 1081 -32.15 24.02 32.40
N GLY A 1082 -31.84 23.34 33.50
CA GLY A 1082 -32.83 23.08 34.57
C GLY A 1082 -33.99 22.17 34.15
N ARG A 1083 -33.83 21.42 33.05
CA ARG A 1083 -34.71 20.33 32.63
C ARG A 1083 -34.12 18.99 33.05
N GLU A 1084 -34.76 18.34 34.02
CA GLU A 1084 -34.44 16.96 34.41
C GLU A 1084 -34.91 15.99 33.32
N GLY A 1085 -34.21 14.87 33.11
CA GLY A 1085 -34.71 13.81 32.24
C GLY A 1085 -34.12 13.67 30.84
N LEU A 1086 -32.93 14.24 30.56
CA LEU A 1086 -32.36 14.29 29.21
C LEU A 1086 -31.36 13.17 28.90
N VAL A 1087 -31.62 12.47 27.79
CA VAL A 1087 -30.81 11.39 27.21
C VAL A 1087 -30.28 11.85 25.86
N LEU A 1088 -28.96 11.97 25.73
CA LEU A 1088 -28.34 12.12 24.41
C LEU A 1088 -28.39 10.77 23.71
N ALA A 1089 -29.09 10.69 22.59
CA ALA A 1089 -29.12 9.52 21.74
C ALA A 1089 -28.44 9.79 20.41
N VAL A 1090 -27.65 8.82 19.98
CA VAL A 1090 -26.80 8.94 18.82
C VAL A 1090 -26.92 7.73 17.93
N ASN A 1091 -27.28 7.99 16.69
CA ASN A 1091 -27.25 7.00 15.61
C ASN A 1091 -27.01 7.71 14.27
N ASP A 1092 -27.10 6.94 13.19
CA ASP A 1092 -26.88 7.42 11.82
C ASP A 1092 -27.84 8.54 11.39
N TRP A 1093 -28.96 8.74 12.10
CA TRP A 1093 -29.95 9.79 11.84
C TRP A 1093 -29.63 11.11 12.55
N GLY A 1094 -28.58 11.14 13.36
CA GLY A 1094 -28.06 12.33 14.03
C GLY A 1094 -28.00 12.21 15.55
N VAL A 1095 -27.64 13.33 16.18
CA VAL A 1095 -27.50 13.46 17.62
C VAL A 1095 -28.71 14.22 18.15
N VAL A 1096 -29.52 13.54 18.96
CA VAL A 1096 -30.72 14.10 19.57
C VAL A 1096 -30.62 14.08 21.09
N LEU A 1097 -31.16 15.10 21.72
CA LEU A 1097 -31.48 15.09 23.14
C LEU A 1097 -32.93 14.66 23.27
N ILE A 1098 -33.13 13.52 23.90
CA ILE A 1098 -34.43 12.92 24.22
C ILE A 1098 -34.77 13.28 25.65
N GLU A 1099 -35.98 13.75 25.90
CA GLU A 1099 -36.54 13.88 27.24
C GLU A 1099 -37.64 12.83 27.44
N ALA A 1100 -37.63 12.13 28.58
CA ALA A 1100 -38.73 11.24 28.93
C ALA A 1100 -39.90 12.05 29.54
N ARG A 1101 -40.98 12.29 28.79
CA ARG A 1101 -42.19 13.00 29.26
C ARG A 1101 -43.47 12.23 28.88
N ASP A 1102 -44.51 12.31 29.72
CA ASP A 1102 -45.85 11.79 29.40
C ASP A 1102 -45.88 10.32 28.89
N ASP A 1103 -45.12 9.43 29.53
CA ASP A 1103 -44.97 8.01 29.18
C ASP A 1103 -44.35 7.69 27.80
N ARG A 1104 -43.68 8.66 27.16
CA ARG A 1104 -42.93 8.46 25.90
C ARG A 1104 -41.61 9.25 25.86
N PRO A 1105 -40.61 8.81 25.08
CA PRO A 1105 -39.45 9.63 24.77
C PRO A 1105 -39.83 10.73 23.76
N HIS A 1106 -39.35 11.96 23.98
CA HIS A 1106 -39.57 13.12 23.12
C HIS A 1106 -38.26 13.75 22.70
N VAL A 1107 -38.10 14.14 21.44
CA VAL A 1107 -36.91 14.89 20.99
C VAL A 1107 -37.06 16.35 21.39
N VAL A 1108 -36.21 16.85 22.29
CA VAL A 1108 -36.33 18.23 22.81
C VAL A 1108 -35.26 19.18 22.31
N ALA A 1109 -34.13 18.65 21.84
CA ALA A 1109 -33.13 19.42 21.13
C ALA A 1109 -32.43 18.51 20.12
N ARG A 1110 -32.09 19.10 18.97
CA ARG A 1110 -31.31 18.43 17.93
C ARG A 1110 -29.93 19.06 17.98
N VAL A 1111 -28.96 18.29 18.47
CA VAL A 1111 -27.56 18.73 18.47
C VAL A 1111 -27.03 18.70 17.03
N ALA A 1112 -27.53 17.76 16.22
CA ALA A 1112 -27.30 17.67 14.78
C ALA A 1112 -28.51 17.05 14.08
N GLN A 1113 -29.04 17.67 13.03
CA GLN A 1113 -30.06 17.06 12.16
C GLN A 1113 -29.54 17.04 10.72
N ALA A 1114 -29.47 15.85 10.12
CA ALA A 1114 -29.32 15.72 8.68
C ALA A 1114 -30.65 16.09 8.01
N ARG A 1115 -30.90 17.37 7.70
CA ARG A 1115 -31.95 17.75 6.74
C ARG A 1115 -31.48 18.78 5.72
N TRP A 1116 -31.62 18.35 4.47
CA TRP A 1116 -31.54 19.07 3.20
C TRP A 1116 -32.33 20.39 3.21
N ALA A 1117 -31.64 21.52 3.37
CA ALA A 1117 -31.90 22.78 2.66
C ALA A 1117 -30.93 23.86 3.19
N GLY A 1118 -29.83 24.09 2.46
CA GLY A 1118 -29.06 25.34 2.52
C GLY A 1118 -28.48 25.71 3.88
N GLY A 1119 -27.28 25.16 4.17
CA GLY A 1119 -26.29 25.79 5.04
C GLY A 1119 -26.49 25.55 6.53
N TRP A 1120 -25.95 24.44 7.02
CA TRP A 1120 -25.07 24.21 8.19
C TRP A 1120 -24.86 22.68 8.23
N VAL A 1121 -23.63 22.20 8.00
CA VAL A 1121 -23.30 20.76 8.05
C VAL A 1121 -22.73 20.48 9.43
N VAL A 1122 -23.53 19.84 10.30
CA VAL A 1122 -23.02 19.24 11.53
C VAL A 1122 -22.68 17.78 11.20
N ASP A 1123 -21.40 17.44 11.32
CA ASP A 1123 -20.84 16.11 11.10
C ASP A 1123 -21.42 15.14 12.14
N THR A 1124 -22.23 14.17 11.72
CA THR A 1124 -22.88 13.19 12.61
C THR A 1124 -21.94 12.05 13.06
N ARG A 1125 -20.63 12.26 13.03
CA ARG A 1125 -19.63 11.40 13.69
C ARG A 1125 -19.67 11.59 15.21
N VAL A 1126 -20.67 11.01 15.87
CA VAL A 1126 -20.59 10.77 17.31
C VAL A 1126 -20.73 9.27 17.52
N ASN A 1127 -19.60 8.56 17.55
CA ASN A 1127 -19.57 7.16 17.97
C ASN A 1127 -18.67 7.11 19.20
N ALA A 1128 -19.33 7.06 20.36
CA ALA A 1128 -18.83 7.57 21.62
C ALA A 1128 -18.47 9.03 21.48
N PHE A 1129 -19.37 9.90 21.94
CA PHE A 1129 -18.87 10.71 23.02
C PHE A 1129 -17.71 11.71 22.56
N GLN A 1130 -17.89 12.79 21.77
CA GLN A 1130 -16.80 13.69 21.34
C GLN A 1130 -16.57 14.96 22.18
#